data_AF-A0A936PPI8-F1
#
_entry.id   AF-A0A936PPI8-F1
#
_cell.length_a   1.000
_cell.length_b   1.000
_cell.length_c   1.000
_cell.angle_alpha   90.00
_cell.angle_beta   90.00
_cell.angle_gamma   90.00
#
_symmetry.space_group_name_H-M   'P 1'
#
loop_
_entity.id
_entity.type
_entity.pdbx_description
1 polymer ?
#
loop_
_entity_poly.entity_id
_entity_poly.type
_entity_poly.pdbx_seq_one_letter_code
_entity_poly.pdbx_strand_id
1 'polypeptide(L)'
;MNSTRSILAMCADPELRALLRLITEPGGHWIREANSLEEAQGLVGRHHFDLVITTELLTDGGGLELGRWLRSWNAQLPILFFGSIWREAAENAALEQELSPCVVRPLPAPAGALRETLGDALRQGGVAPRNPGGLVLSALALESLIEHRRPAASQRLEKRVHDLAGVLARGRMQGLDPQELYRVHRLCAELHAAAGLYGLLEMAVALGKLELLFQRLTLGEITDFQGFWAQLDEALDRARGRGPRALEAEAEPDPAATARVLVLGVDDQDVQALANAASRELVEIWAAKGLADGLPLARKLQPDVLLVDLDLGGPGGGVHLSRKLRGVDGAPDASLGFLSRRLGVKLQVAAARAGGELFLPNPPEPREFLNAVRLLLAARRQEPLRVLAVHNGATDHLAPLEESDGVEVTRLDDPLRALELLDLTHYDLVLADSRLPSLSGPDLVRLLRTTPRWQDLPVVLRVTRGDAHQRAEALRAGADEVCLEDELDPPLLERVRLRAERHRRARELHDRDPLTGLLSRQVFTEQLAARLGEARRSGRPVSVVHLSVDLFRELNELHGLTAGDNVLMGLGKLLTTRFRVEDLRGRWGGAEFMVALCGAGPQDALMVIGGLLHDLQETAFDAGEGVRVRATFSAGVASTVEAGDSVEGLIRSAAEQLRLARASGPGTVLGASRAHAALDTPQDPTPRPSERRPPLFSPLGGRG
;
A
#
# COMPACT_ATOMS: atom_id res chain seq x y z
N MET A 1 14.11 -16.68 -48.22
CA MET A 1 14.99 -17.23 -47.17
C MET A 1 14.57 -16.62 -45.84
N ASN A 2 14.13 -17.46 -44.91
CA ASN A 2 13.79 -17.12 -43.52
C ASN A 2 14.96 -16.39 -42.86
N SER A 3 14.74 -15.21 -42.28
CA SER A 3 15.76 -14.57 -41.45
C SER A 3 15.37 -14.72 -39.97
N THR A 4 15.62 -15.90 -39.43
CA THR A 4 15.74 -16.19 -37.99
C THR A 4 16.72 -15.20 -37.38
N ARG A 5 16.33 -14.43 -36.35
CA ARG A 5 17.27 -13.50 -35.69
C ARG A 5 18.19 -14.26 -34.74
N SER A 6 19.46 -13.91 -34.70
CA SER A 6 20.48 -14.58 -33.88
C SER A 6 20.81 -13.74 -32.66
N ILE A 7 20.67 -14.31 -31.46
CA ILE A 7 20.98 -13.67 -30.19
C ILE A 7 22.15 -14.41 -29.55
N LEU A 8 23.17 -13.69 -29.09
CA LEU A 8 24.23 -14.25 -28.25
C LEU A 8 23.90 -13.96 -26.79
N ALA A 9 23.69 -15.00 -25.98
CA ALA A 9 23.44 -14.88 -24.56
C ALA A 9 24.67 -15.35 -23.77
N MET A 10 25.29 -14.43 -23.05
CA MET A 10 26.47 -14.69 -22.22
C MET A 10 26.11 -14.40 -20.76
N CYS A 11 25.50 -15.40 -20.12
CA CYS A 11 25.00 -15.33 -18.75
C CYS A 11 25.43 -16.60 -17.99
N ALA A 12 26.04 -16.45 -16.81
CA ALA A 12 26.42 -17.59 -15.99
C ALA A 12 25.22 -18.25 -15.29
N ASP A 13 24.15 -17.49 -15.01
CA ASP A 13 22.95 -17.98 -14.33
C ASP A 13 22.13 -18.92 -15.24
N PRO A 14 22.01 -20.22 -14.87
CA PRO A 14 21.20 -21.19 -15.62
C PRO A 14 19.71 -20.84 -15.68
N GLU A 15 19.17 -20.19 -14.65
CA GLU A 15 17.73 -19.85 -14.58
C GLU A 15 17.42 -18.65 -15.48
N LEU A 16 18.28 -17.62 -15.47
CA LEU A 16 18.20 -16.53 -16.45
C LEU A 16 18.30 -17.05 -17.89
N ARG A 17 19.22 -17.99 -18.19
CA ARG A 17 19.33 -18.60 -19.53
C ARG A 17 18.06 -19.36 -19.94
N ALA A 18 17.52 -20.18 -19.04
CA ALA A 18 16.29 -20.92 -19.29
C ALA A 18 15.13 -19.98 -19.63
N LEU A 19 15.07 -18.82 -18.96
CA LEU A 19 14.04 -17.82 -19.15
C LEU A 19 14.26 -16.96 -20.40
N LEU A 20 15.52 -16.63 -20.76
CA LEU A 20 15.83 -15.99 -22.04
C LEU A 20 15.38 -16.86 -23.22
N ARG A 21 15.70 -18.16 -23.19
CA ARG A 21 15.21 -19.13 -24.19
C ARG A 21 13.70 -19.14 -24.25
N LEU A 22 13.05 -19.19 -23.08
CA LEU A 22 11.60 -19.18 -22.99
C LEU A 22 10.98 -17.95 -23.64
N ILE A 23 11.58 -16.77 -23.47
CA ILE A 23 11.10 -15.52 -24.05
C ILE A 23 11.32 -15.48 -25.58
N THR A 24 12.47 -15.97 -26.05
CA THR A 24 12.92 -15.72 -27.42
C THR A 24 12.65 -16.85 -28.41
N GLU A 25 12.71 -18.13 -27.98
CA GLU A 25 12.50 -19.29 -28.87
C GLU A 25 11.11 -19.32 -29.52
N PRO A 26 10.01 -18.98 -28.81
CA PRO A 26 8.68 -18.90 -29.41
C PRO A 26 8.58 -17.86 -30.53
N GLY A 27 9.46 -16.84 -30.52
CA GLY A 27 9.58 -15.83 -31.58
C GLY A 27 10.39 -16.27 -32.79
N GLY A 28 10.86 -17.52 -32.83
CA GLY A 28 11.75 -18.03 -33.88
C GLY A 28 13.13 -17.37 -33.85
N HIS A 29 13.57 -16.86 -32.69
CA HIS A 29 14.92 -16.37 -32.49
C HIS A 29 15.84 -17.53 -32.12
N TRP A 30 17.06 -17.49 -32.63
CA TRP A 30 18.08 -18.46 -32.33
C TRP A 30 19.03 -17.91 -31.27
N ILE A 31 18.99 -18.49 -30.07
CA ILE A 31 19.95 -18.17 -29.01
C ILE A 31 21.17 -19.09 -29.13
N ARG A 32 22.36 -18.48 -29.16
CA ARG A 32 23.64 -19.12 -28.90
C ARG A 32 24.12 -18.71 -27.52
N GLU A 33 24.62 -19.66 -26.75
CA GLU A 33 25.16 -19.39 -25.43
C GLU A 33 26.68 -19.45 -25.47
N ALA A 34 27.30 -18.55 -24.70
CA ALA A 34 28.72 -18.58 -24.40
C ALA A 34 28.90 -18.50 -22.88
N ASN A 35 29.86 -19.27 -22.36
CA ASN A 35 30.17 -19.29 -20.93
C ASN A 35 31.46 -18.52 -20.60
N SER A 36 32.26 -18.15 -21.61
CA SER A 36 33.49 -17.36 -21.44
C SER A 36 33.63 -16.31 -22.54
N LEU A 37 34.50 -15.33 -22.30
CA LEU A 37 34.84 -14.29 -23.27
C LEU A 37 35.42 -14.88 -24.57
N GLU A 38 36.29 -15.88 -24.46
CA GLU A 38 36.93 -16.55 -25.60
C GLU A 38 35.90 -17.27 -26.50
N GLU A 39 34.94 -17.97 -25.88
CA GLU A 39 33.85 -18.64 -26.59
C GLU A 39 32.95 -17.62 -27.31
N ALA A 40 32.61 -16.52 -26.64
CA ALA A 40 31.82 -15.44 -27.21
C ALA A 40 32.51 -14.79 -28.43
N GLN A 41 33.80 -14.46 -28.30
CA GLN A 41 34.59 -13.89 -29.41
C GLN A 41 34.68 -14.85 -30.60
N GLY A 42 34.88 -16.15 -30.34
CA GLY A 42 34.91 -17.19 -31.37
C GLY A 42 33.57 -17.34 -32.09
N LEU A 43 32.44 -17.22 -31.38
CA LEU A 43 31.10 -17.27 -31.96
C LEU A 43 30.82 -16.03 -32.81
N VAL A 44 31.13 -14.83 -32.32
CA VAL A 44 30.94 -13.57 -33.05
C VAL A 44 31.79 -13.52 -34.33
N GLY A 45 32.99 -14.09 -34.31
CA GLY A 45 33.84 -14.21 -35.50
C GLY A 45 33.31 -15.17 -36.58
N ARG A 46 32.41 -16.10 -36.23
CA ARG A 46 31.87 -17.14 -37.13
C ARG A 46 30.40 -16.93 -37.52
N HIS A 47 29.66 -16.17 -36.73
CA HIS A 47 28.22 -16.00 -36.86
C HIS A 47 27.83 -14.53 -36.71
N HIS A 48 26.84 -14.10 -37.49
CA HIS A 48 26.21 -12.79 -37.32
C HIS A 48 25.19 -12.85 -36.19
N PHE A 49 25.21 -11.86 -35.30
CA PHE A 49 24.26 -11.68 -34.21
C PHE A 49 23.56 -10.33 -34.33
N ASP A 50 22.27 -10.32 -33.98
CA ASP A 50 21.40 -9.14 -34.01
C ASP A 50 21.26 -8.48 -32.62
N LEU A 51 21.58 -9.22 -31.56
CA LEU A 51 21.59 -8.74 -30.17
C LEU A 51 22.58 -9.56 -29.35
N VAL A 52 23.32 -8.89 -28.46
CA VAL A 52 24.12 -9.54 -27.43
C VAL A 52 23.51 -9.26 -26.07
N ILE A 53 23.27 -10.30 -25.29
CA ILE A 53 22.82 -10.23 -23.90
C ILE A 53 23.98 -10.66 -23.01
N THR A 54 24.34 -9.87 -22.00
CA THR A 54 25.41 -10.23 -21.08
C THR A 54 25.15 -9.77 -19.65
N THR A 55 25.83 -10.40 -18.69
CA THR A 55 25.80 -10.08 -17.26
C THR A 55 27.19 -9.77 -16.73
N GLU A 56 27.29 -9.03 -15.61
CA GLU A 56 28.57 -8.76 -14.91
C GLU A 56 29.25 -10.04 -14.40
N LEU A 57 28.45 -11.05 -14.07
CA LEU A 57 28.90 -12.30 -13.45
C LEU A 57 29.20 -13.36 -14.51
N LEU A 58 30.37 -13.28 -15.14
CA LEU A 58 30.93 -14.40 -15.91
C LEU A 58 31.96 -15.16 -15.09
N THR A 59 32.30 -16.38 -15.52
CA THR A 59 33.34 -17.19 -14.88
C THR A 59 34.74 -16.55 -14.92
N ASP A 60 34.95 -15.59 -15.82
CA ASP A 60 36.22 -14.87 -16.05
C ASP A 60 36.11 -13.34 -15.83
N GLY A 61 34.94 -12.80 -15.46
CA GLY A 61 34.70 -11.35 -15.32
C GLY A 61 34.50 -10.59 -16.64
N GLY A 62 34.37 -11.28 -17.78
CA GLY A 62 34.46 -10.71 -19.12
C GLY A 62 33.23 -10.00 -19.69
N GLY A 63 32.17 -9.69 -18.91
CA GLY A 63 30.93 -9.10 -19.47
C GLY A 63 31.13 -7.68 -20.00
N LEU A 64 31.78 -6.84 -19.19
CA LEU A 64 32.16 -5.48 -19.57
C LEU A 64 33.26 -5.47 -20.64
N GLU A 65 34.21 -6.40 -20.53
CA GLU A 65 35.29 -6.56 -21.52
C GLU A 65 34.75 -7.00 -22.88
N LEU A 66 33.75 -7.89 -22.90
CA LEU A 66 33.03 -8.24 -24.13
C LEU A 66 32.34 -7.00 -24.69
N GLY A 67 31.65 -6.22 -23.87
CA GLY A 67 30.98 -4.99 -24.32
C GLY A 67 31.95 -4.03 -25.01
N ARG A 68 33.10 -3.77 -24.39
CA ARG A 68 34.17 -2.92 -24.95
C ARG A 68 34.76 -3.51 -26.22
N TRP A 69 35.04 -4.81 -26.25
CA TRP A 69 35.54 -5.49 -27.44
C TRP A 69 34.52 -5.46 -28.58
N LEU A 70 33.24 -5.71 -28.31
CA LEU A 70 32.17 -5.63 -29.29
C LEU A 70 32.04 -4.23 -29.88
N ARG A 71 32.29 -3.17 -29.12
CA ARG A 71 32.30 -1.80 -29.67
C ARG A 71 33.45 -1.57 -30.64
N SER A 72 34.61 -2.20 -30.41
CA SER A 72 35.73 -2.18 -31.37
C SER A 72 35.45 -3.00 -32.63
N TRP A 73 34.60 -4.05 -32.53
CA TRP A 73 34.29 -4.97 -33.62
C TRP A 73 33.08 -4.53 -34.46
N ASN A 74 31.99 -4.15 -33.80
CA ASN A 74 30.76 -3.65 -34.40
C ASN A 74 30.12 -2.59 -33.47
N ALA A 75 30.36 -1.33 -33.79
CA ALA A 75 29.85 -0.18 -33.03
C ALA A 75 28.32 -0.08 -33.00
N GLN A 76 27.60 -0.75 -33.91
CA GLN A 76 26.15 -0.66 -34.03
C GLN A 76 25.40 -1.87 -33.44
N LEU A 77 26.12 -2.89 -32.96
CA LEU A 77 25.51 -4.08 -32.39
C LEU A 77 24.82 -3.74 -31.06
N PRO A 78 23.49 -3.94 -30.92
CA PRO A 78 22.80 -3.71 -29.65
C PRO A 78 23.32 -4.64 -28.55
N ILE A 79 23.56 -4.07 -27.38
CA ILE A 79 23.98 -4.80 -26.19
C ILE A 79 22.91 -4.61 -25.11
N LEU A 80 22.42 -5.72 -24.55
CA LEU A 80 21.56 -5.71 -23.38
C LEU A 80 22.36 -6.25 -22.20
N PHE A 81 22.55 -5.39 -21.21
CA PHE A 81 23.41 -5.67 -20.06
C PHE A 81 22.56 -5.82 -18.80
N PHE A 82 22.68 -6.96 -18.12
CA PHE A 82 22.00 -7.23 -16.86
C PHE A 82 23.00 -7.20 -15.71
N GLY A 83 22.86 -6.24 -14.80
CA GLY A 83 23.72 -6.08 -13.63
C GLY A 83 22.99 -6.47 -12.34
N SER A 84 23.70 -7.11 -11.41
CA SER A 84 23.20 -7.33 -10.03
C SER A 84 23.72 -6.27 -9.05
N ILE A 85 24.65 -5.42 -9.47
CA ILE A 85 25.28 -4.44 -8.59
C ILE A 85 24.61 -3.08 -8.76
N TRP A 86 24.21 -2.52 -7.62
CA TRP A 86 23.65 -1.19 -7.39
C TRP A 86 24.62 -0.06 -7.78
N ARG A 87 24.98 -0.03 -9.06
CA ARG A 87 25.52 1.15 -9.70
C ARG A 87 24.46 2.23 -9.58
N GLU A 88 24.84 3.35 -8.95
CA GLU A 88 24.02 4.55 -8.90
C GLU A 88 23.43 4.80 -10.31
N ALA A 89 22.24 5.38 -10.42
CA ALA A 89 21.65 5.67 -11.73
C ALA A 89 22.64 6.39 -12.68
N ALA A 90 23.55 7.17 -12.11
CA ALA A 90 24.67 7.82 -12.79
C ALA A 90 25.69 6.84 -13.42
N GLU A 91 26.07 5.77 -12.73
CA GLU A 91 27.03 4.78 -13.21
C GLU A 91 26.43 3.86 -14.28
N ASN A 92 25.15 3.51 -14.16
CA ASN A 92 24.41 2.79 -15.22
C ASN A 92 24.27 3.64 -16.48
N ALA A 93 23.94 4.92 -16.32
CA ALA A 93 23.90 5.86 -17.44
C ALA A 93 25.27 6.05 -18.10
N ALA A 94 26.35 6.09 -17.32
CA ALA A 94 27.72 6.14 -17.83
C ALA A 94 28.06 4.89 -18.65
N LEU A 95 27.63 3.71 -18.20
CA LEU A 95 27.84 2.45 -18.93
C LEU A 95 27.01 2.35 -20.22
N GLU A 96 25.75 2.78 -20.18
CA GLU A 96 24.89 2.88 -21.38
C GLU A 96 25.49 3.86 -22.41
N GLN A 97 26.10 4.95 -21.94
CA GLN A 97 26.79 5.93 -22.78
C GLN A 97 28.09 5.36 -23.37
N GLU A 98 28.93 4.71 -22.56
CA GLU A 98 30.18 4.08 -23.00
C GLU A 98 29.94 2.99 -24.05
N LEU A 99 28.91 2.18 -23.83
CA LEU A 99 28.60 1.01 -24.65
C LEU A 99 27.43 1.26 -25.63
N SER A 100 27.07 2.49 -25.97
CA SER A 100 25.93 2.74 -26.86
C SER A 100 26.05 2.09 -28.26
N PRO A 101 25.00 1.45 -28.84
CA PRO A 101 23.66 1.25 -28.28
C PRO A 101 23.62 0.12 -27.24
N CYS A 102 23.52 0.50 -25.96
CA CYS A 102 23.46 -0.40 -24.83
C CYS A 102 22.31 0.00 -23.91
N VAL A 103 21.65 -1.01 -23.36
CA VAL A 103 20.61 -0.85 -22.36
C VAL A 103 21.05 -1.64 -21.14
N VAL A 104 21.13 -0.99 -19.98
CA VAL A 104 21.49 -1.62 -18.71
C VAL A 104 20.22 -1.79 -17.89
N ARG A 105 19.93 -3.00 -17.43
CA ARG A 105 18.79 -3.27 -16.55
C ARG A 105 19.20 -3.99 -15.27
N PRO A 106 18.60 -3.60 -14.13
CA PRO A 106 18.88 -4.25 -12.87
C PRO A 106 18.28 -5.65 -12.82
N LEU A 107 18.97 -6.56 -12.13
CA LEU A 107 18.42 -7.80 -11.59
C LEU A 107 18.40 -7.72 -10.05
N PRO A 108 17.40 -8.32 -9.38
CA PRO A 108 16.28 -9.07 -9.95
C PRO A 108 15.24 -8.18 -10.65
N ALA A 109 14.68 -8.67 -11.76
CA ALA A 109 13.54 -8.04 -12.45
C ALA A 109 12.42 -9.07 -12.69
N PRO A 110 11.15 -8.68 -12.60
CA PRO A 110 10.04 -9.54 -13.01
C PRO A 110 10.19 -9.95 -14.47
N ALA A 111 9.84 -11.19 -14.80
CA ALA A 111 9.98 -11.70 -16.17
C ALA A 111 9.21 -10.91 -17.23
N GLY A 112 8.10 -10.26 -16.85
CA GLY A 112 7.38 -9.32 -17.72
C GLY A 112 8.21 -8.10 -18.10
N ALA A 113 8.93 -7.51 -17.15
CA ALA A 113 9.84 -6.38 -17.39
C ALA A 113 11.06 -6.80 -18.22
N LEU A 114 11.57 -8.01 -17.98
CA LEU A 114 12.64 -8.61 -18.79
C LEU A 114 12.21 -8.83 -20.24
N ARG A 115 10.98 -9.31 -20.45
CA ARG A 115 10.36 -9.49 -21.77
C ARG A 115 10.21 -8.17 -22.52
N GLU A 116 9.72 -7.13 -21.85
CA GLU A 116 9.56 -5.80 -22.44
C GLU A 116 10.91 -5.20 -22.84
N THR A 117 11.90 -5.30 -21.95
CA THR A 117 13.27 -4.87 -22.20
C THR A 117 13.89 -5.57 -23.41
N LEU A 118 13.74 -6.90 -23.53
CA LEU A 118 14.20 -7.66 -24.68
C LEU A 118 13.49 -7.23 -25.96
N GLY A 119 12.17 -7.01 -25.87
CA GLY A 119 11.38 -6.48 -26.98
C GLY A 119 11.86 -5.10 -27.45
N ASP A 120 12.16 -4.20 -26.52
CA ASP A 120 12.68 -2.86 -26.81
C ASP A 120 14.08 -2.90 -27.40
N ALA A 121 15.00 -3.68 -26.85
CA ALA A 121 16.36 -3.83 -27.38
C ALA A 121 16.34 -4.37 -28.82
N LEU A 122 15.48 -5.36 -29.10
CA LEU A 122 15.28 -5.92 -30.44
C LEU A 122 14.58 -4.96 -31.42
N ARG A 123 13.85 -3.94 -30.92
CA ARG A 123 13.25 -2.86 -31.73
C ARG A 123 14.24 -1.74 -32.02
N GLN A 124 15.07 -1.37 -31.04
CA GLN A 124 16.05 -0.28 -31.14
C GLN A 124 17.20 -0.58 -32.10
N GLY A 125 17.54 -1.84 -32.34
CA GLY A 125 18.52 -2.28 -33.35
C GLY A 125 18.16 -2.01 -34.83
N GLY A 126 17.15 -1.19 -35.12
CA GLY A 126 16.93 -0.61 -36.45
C GLY A 126 16.28 -1.51 -37.51
N VAL A 127 15.74 -2.68 -37.15
CA VAL A 127 15.03 -3.55 -38.11
C VAL A 127 13.64 -3.92 -37.61
N ALA A 128 12.62 -3.40 -38.30
CA ALA A 128 11.21 -3.59 -37.98
C ALA A 128 10.82 -5.08 -37.85
N PRO A 129 10.01 -5.48 -36.86
CA PRO A 129 9.52 -6.85 -36.73
C PRO A 129 8.59 -7.18 -37.90
N ARG A 130 8.98 -8.15 -38.74
CA ARG A 130 8.20 -8.57 -39.92
C ARG A 130 6.92 -9.34 -39.58
N ASN A 131 6.75 -9.78 -38.33
CA ASN A 131 5.53 -10.44 -37.87
C ASN A 131 5.12 -9.93 -36.47
N PRO A 132 4.25 -8.91 -36.38
CA PRO A 132 3.80 -8.36 -35.11
C PRO A 132 2.99 -9.37 -34.26
N GLY A 133 2.51 -10.47 -34.85
CA GLY A 133 1.83 -11.56 -34.15
C GLY A 133 2.70 -12.77 -33.79
N GLY A 134 3.98 -12.78 -34.18
CA GLY A 134 4.93 -13.85 -33.83
C GLY A 134 5.91 -13.46 -32.73
N LEU A 135 5.82 -12.23 -32.22
CA LEU A 135 6.67 -11.77 -31.14
C LEU A 135 6.16 -12.33 -29.83
N VAL A 136 6.91 -13.30 -29.30
CA VAL A 136 7.06 -13.54 -27.87
C VAL A 136 5.82 -14.20 -27.25
N LEU A 137 6.01 -15.11 -26.30
CA LEU A 137 4.90 -15.54 -25.43
C LEU A 137 4.12 -14.30 -24.97
N SER A 138 2.80 -14.34 -25.03
CA SER A 138 2.00 -13.28 -24.41
C SER A 138 2.46 -13.12 -22.95
N ALA A 139 2.38 -11.91 -22.39
CA ALA A 139 2.77 -11.71 -20.99
C ALA A 139 2.09 -12.74 -20.07
N LEU A 140 0.82 -13.05 -20.38
CA LEU A 140 0.03 -14.09 -19.73
C LEU A 140 0.59 -15.52 -19.92
N ALA A 141 1.06 -15.87 -21.12
CA ALA A 141 1.65 -17.20 -21.38
C ALA A 141 3.04 -17.36 -20.74
N LEU A 142 3.82 -16.28 -20.67
CA LEU A 142 5.09 -16.24 -19.95
C LEU A 142 4.86 -16.39 -18.44
N GLU A 143 3.91 -15.64 -17.89
CA GLU A 143 3.51 -15.72 -16.47
C GLU A 143 3.00 -17.12 -16.10
N SER A 144 2.15 -17.71 -16.93
CA SER A 144 1.63 -19.07 -16.74
C SER A 144 2.74 -20.13 -16.75
N LEU A 145 3.74 -19.98 -17.62
CA LEU A 145 4.83 -20.94 -17.70
C LEU A 145 5.82 -20.78 -16.53
N ILE A 146 6.04 -19.55 -16.06
CA ILE A 146 6.82 -19.27 -14.84
C ILE A 146 6.10 -19.83 -13.61
N GLU A 147 4.79 -19.63 -13.51
CA GLU A 147 3.94 -20.20 -12.46
C GLU A 147 4.09 -21.73 -12.42
N HIS A 148 4.01 -22.39 -13.58
CA HIS A 148 4.16 -23.84 -13.69
C HIS A 148 5.55 -24.34 -13.28
N ARG A 149 6.60 -23.53 -13.51
CA ARG A 149 7.98 -23.87 -13.14
C ARG A 149 8.37 -23.42 -11.72
N ARG A 150 7.61 -22.53 -11.09
CA ARG A 150 7.92 -21.94 -9.77
C ARG A 150 8.12 -22.99 -8.67
N PRO A 151 7.31 -24.06 -8.53
CA PRO A 151 7.53 -25.05 -7.48
C PRO A 151 8.87 -25.78 -7.64
N ALA A 152 9.22 -26.17 -8.87
CA ALA A 152 10.49 -26.83 -9.16
C ALA A 152 11.69 -25.88 -9.00
N ALA A 153 11.52 -24.60 -9.34
CA ALA A 153 12.53 -23.57 -9.14
C ALA A 153 12.75 -23.27 -7.64
N SER A 154 11.68 -23.15 -6.84
CA SER A 154 11.74 -22.96 -5.39
C SER A 154 12.54 -24.08 -4.72
N GLN A 155 12.25 -25.34 -5.04
CA GLN A 155 12.99 -26.48 -4.49
C GLN A 155 14.48 -26.47 -4.86
N ARG A 156 14.82 -26.08 -6.11
CA ARG A 156 16.22 -25.93 -6.53
C ARG A 156 16.91 -24.78 -5.79
N LEU A 157 16.24 -23.66 -5.62
CA LEU A 157 16.77 -22.49 -4.92
C LEU A 157 16.96 -22.77 -3.43
N GLU A 158 16.00 -23.39 -2.76
CA GLU A 158 16.12 -23.84 -1.36
C GLU A 158 17.33 -24.76 -1.16
N LYS A 159 17.55 -25.70 -2.09
CA LYS A 159 18.73 -26.57 -2.05
C LYS A 159 20.03 -25.78 -2.19
N ARG A 160 20.10 -24.81 -3.11
CA ARG A 160 21.29 -23.96 -3.28
C ARG A 160 21.52 -23.01 -2.09
N VAL A 161 20.46 -22.51 -1.47
CA VAL A 161 20.53 -21.74 -0.19
C VAL A 161 21.05 -22.63 0.93
N HIS A 162 20.64 -23.91 0.95
CA HIS A 162 21.17 -24.88 1.89
C HIS A 162 22.68 -25.13 1.67
N ASP A 163 23.11 -25.31 0.42
CA ASP A 163 24.53 -25.47 0.05
C ASP A 163 25.35 -24.23 0.43
N LEU A 164 24.83 -23.03 0.16
CA LEU A 164 25.43 -21.75 0.54
C LEU A 164 25.67 -21.69 2.05
N ALA A 165 24.67 -21.98 2.87
CA ALA A 165 24.81 -22.00 4.31
C ALA A 165 25.88 -23.02 4.78
N GLY A 166 26.03 -24.15 4.09
CA GLY A 166 27.11 -25.10 4.35
C GLY A 166 28.50 -24.53 4.07
N VAL A 167 28.67 -23.74 3.00
CA VAL A 167 29.90 -23.01 2.70
C VAL A 167 30.18 -21.95 3.76
N LEU A 168 29.16 -21.19 4.16
CA LEU A 168 29.27 -20.11 5.15
C LEU A 168 29.63 -20.64 6.54
N ALA A 169 29.05 -21.77 6.96
CA ALA A 169 29.40 -22.42 8.21
C ALA A 169 30.87 -22.87 8.26
N ARG A 170 31.45 -23.33 7.14
CA ARG A 170 32.88 -23.65 7.05
C ARG A 170 33.75 -22.39 7.07
N GLY A 171 33.36 -21.38 6.30
CA GLY A 171 34.04 -20.07 6.25
C GLY A 171 34.08 -19.37 7.61
N ARG A 172 33.05 -19.52 8.44
CA ARG A 172 33.02 -19.00 9.81
C ARG A 172 34.07 -19.62 10.73
N MET A 173 34.45 -20.89 10.51
CA MET A 173 35.44 -21.58 11.33
C MET A 173 36.87 -21.45 10.82
N GLN A 174 37.05 -21.34 9.50
CA GLN A 174 38.38 -21.41 8.86
C GLN A 174 38.82 -20.08 8.22
N GLY A 175 37.94 -19.09 8.15
CA GLY A 175 38.09 -17.93 7.28
C GLY A 175 37.68 -18.26 5.84
N LEU A 176 37.22 -17.27 5.10
CA LEU A 176 37.04 -17.37 3.65
C LEU A 176 38.23 -16.71 2.97
N ASP A 177 38.89 -17.42 2.06
CA ASP A 177 39.91 -16.78 1.23
C ASP A 177 39.26 -15.81 0.21
N PRO A 178 40.02 -14.89 -0.42
CA PRO A 178 39.47 -13.94 -1.37
C PRO A 178 38.75 -14.57 -2.57
N GLN A 179 39.14 -15.77 -3.00
CA GLN A 179 38.49 -16.49 -4.10
C GLN A 179 37.17 -17.13 -3.63
N GLU A 180 37.13 -17.67 -2.43
CA GLU A 180 35.93 -18.22 -1.80
C GLU A 180 34.90 -17.13 -1.48
N LEU A 181 35.37 -15.99 -0.97
CA LEU A 181 34.53 -14.82 -0.70
C LEU A 181 33.88 -14.28 -1.98
N TYR A 182 34.66 -14.18 -3.06
CA TYR A 182 34.14 -13.85 -4.39
C TYR A 182 33.11 -14.87 -4.88
N ARG A 183 33.37 -16.17 -4.70
CA ARG A 183 32.42 -17.25 -5.07
C ARG A 183 31.12 -17.18 -4.28
N VAL A 184 31.18 -16.90 -2.98
CA VAL A 184 30.02 -16.77 -2.09
C VAL A 184 29.18 -15.55 -2.45
N HIS A 185 29.82 -14.40 -2.63
CA HIS A 185 29.14 -13.16 -3.05
C HIS A 185 28.41 -13.37 -4.37
N ARG A 186 29.10 -13.94 -5.37
CA ARG A 186 28.51 -14.30 -6.66
C ARG A 186 27.34 -15.27 -6.52
N LEU A 187 27.46 -16.30 -5.68
CA LEU A 187 26.38 -17.25 -5.47
C LEU A 187 25.15 -16.58 -4.83
N CYS A 188 25.32 -15.63 -3.92
CA CYS A 188 24.22 -14.85 -3.34
C CYS A 188 23.51 -14.02 -4.40
N ALA A 189 24.27 -13.32 -5.26
CA ALA A 189 23.73 -12.53 -6.37
C ALA A 189 22.95 -13.39 -7.38
N GLU A 190 23.50 -14.56 -7.76
CA GLU A 190 22.81 -15.52 -8.63
C GLU A 190 21.48 -16.02 -8.01
N LEU A 191 21.48 -16.32 -6.72
CA LEU A 191 20.28 -16.79 -6.03
C LEU A 191 19.24 -15.69 -5.86
N HIS A 192 19.68 -14.46 -5.53
CA HIS A 192 18.82 -13.29 -5.40
C HIS A 192 18.11 -12.97 -6.73
N ALA A 193 18.87 -12.93 -7.83
CA ALA A 193 18.34 -12.75 -9.17
C ALA A 193 17.31 -13.83 -9.53
N ALA A 194 17.64 -15.10 -9.31
CA ALA A 194 16.75 -16.23 -9.60
C ALA A 194 15.47 -16.20 -8.75
N ALA A 195 15.56 -15.91 -7.44
CA ALA A 195 14.40 -15.80 -6.58
C ALA A 195 13.44 -14.68 -7.04
N GLY A 196 13.98 -13.53 -7.44
CA GLY A 196 13.18 -12.43 -7.98
C GLY A 196 12.54 -12.73 -9.34
N LEU A 197 13.24 -13.45 -10.23
CA LEU A 197 12.70 -13.89 -11.53
C LEU A 197 11.47 -14.80 -11.39
N TYR A 198 11.44 -15.63 -10.34
CA TYR A 198 10.32 -16.54 -10.04
C TYR A 198 9.25 -15.95 -9.11
N GLY A 199 9.43 -14.71 -8.64
CA GLY A 199 8.48 -14.04 -7.74
C GLY A 199 8.50 -14.57 -6.30
N LEU A 200 9.60 -15.18 -5.86
CA LEU A 200 9.79 -15.68 -4.49
C LEU A 200 10.23 -14.54 -3.57
N LEU A 201 9.33 -13.60 -3.30
CA LEU A 201 9.66 -12.29 -2.71
C LEU A 201 10.39 -12.39 -1.36
N GLU A 202 9.94 -13.23 -0.43
CA GLU A 202 10.58 -13.38 0.88
C GLU A 202 12.02 -13.91 0.76
N MET A 203 12.23 -14.88 -0.14
CA MET A 203 13.54 -15.45 -0.42
C MET A 203 14.45 -14.45 -1.14
N ALA A 204 13.91 -13.69 -2.10
CA ALA A 204 14.65 -12.65 -2.82
C ALA A 204 15.12 -11.54 -1.87
N VAL A 205 14.25 -11.05 -0.98
CA VAL A 205 14.58 -10.04 0.03
C VAL A 205 15.68 -10.55 0.97
N ALA A 206 15.57 -11.79 1.43
CA ALA A 206 16.56 -12.39 2.32
C ALA A 206 17.92 -12.59 1.63
N LEU A 207 17.93 -13.02 0.36
CA LEU A 207 19.14 -13.19 -0.45
C LEU A 207 19.80 -11.86 -0.82
N GLY A 208 19.01 -10.81 -1.08
CA GLY A 208 19.54 -9.46 -1.30
C GLY A 208 20.23 -8.89 -0.06
N LYS A 209 19.72 -9.19 1.15
CA LYS A 209 20.41 -8.85 2.40
C LYS A 209 21.74 -9.58 2.55
N LEU A 210 21.81 -10.86 2.17
CA LEU A 210 23.06 -11.63 2.19
C LEU A 210 24.08 -11.06 1.20
N GLU A 211 23.65 -10.72 -0.01
CA GLU A 211 24.49 -10.08 -1.02
C GLU A 211 25.11 -8.78 -0.49
N LEU A 212 24.31 -7.89 0.12
CA LEU A 212 24.78 -6.63 0.69
C LEU A 212 25.78 -6.83 1.83
N LEU A 213 25.54 -7.81 2.71
CA LEU A 213 26.47 -8.15 3.79
C LEU A 213 27.83 -8.60 3.24
N PHE A 214 27.85 -9.43 2.20
CA PHE A 214 29.08 -9.89 1.56
C PHE A 214 29.82 -8.78 0.80
N GLN A 215 29.09 -7.85 0.20
CA GLN A 215 29.68 -6.68 -0.44
C GLN A 215 30.43 -5.82 0.59
N ARG A 216 29.81 -5.50 1.73
CA ARG A 216 30.44 -4.76 2.83
C ARG A 216 31.67 -5.46 3.38
N LEU A 217 31.62 -6.80 3.48
CA LEU A 217 32.76 -7.60 3.88
C LEU A 217 33.92 -7.51 2.86
N THR A 218 33.60 -7.53 1.56
CA THR A 218 34.60 -7.40 0.47
C THR A 218 35.26 -6.02 0.46
N LEU A 219 34.50 -4.98 0.78
CA LEU A 219 34.97 -3.59 0.86
C LEU A 219 35.75 -3.27 2.15
N GLY A 220 35.83 -4.24 3.08
CA GLY A 220 36.51 -4.04 4.37
C GLY A 220 35.74 -3.14 5.34
N GLU A 221 34.44 -2.95 5.14
CA GLU A 221 33.57 -2.07 5.94
C GLU A 221 33.01 -2.74 7.20
N ILE A 222 33.33 -4.02 7.40
CA ILE A 222 32.88 -4.81 8.55
C ILE A 222 33.95 -4.77 9.64
N THR A 223 33.65 -4.04 10.72
CA THR A 223 34.49 -3.95 11.92
C THR A 223 33.99 -4.86 13.05
N ASP A 224 32.68 -5.16 13.09
CA ASP A 224 32.05 -6.11 14.01
C ASP A 224 31.72 -7.44 13.29
N PHE A 225 32.62 -8.40 13.43
CA PHE A 225 32.43 -9.74 12.86
C PHE A 225 31.35 -10.55 13.59
N GLN A 226 31.10 -10.29 14.88
CA GLN A 226 30.10 -11.04 15.64
C GLN A 226 28.68 -10.64 15.22
N GLY A 227 28.42 -9.33 15.09
CA GLY A 227 27.19 -8.80 14.52
C GLY A 227 26.98 -9.18 13.07
N PHE A 228 28.04 -9.17 12.26
CA PHE A 228 28.01 -9.65 10.87
C PHE A 228 27.50 -11.09 10.76
N TRP A 229 28.07 -12.02 11.54
CA TRP A 229 27.64 -13.42 11.50
C TRP A 229 26.19 -13.61 12.00
N ALA A 230 25.73 -12.81 12.97
CA ALA A 230 24.34 -12.86 13.44
C ALA A 230 23.33 -12.39 12.37
N GLN A 231 23.62 -11.28 11.70
CA GLN A 231 22.78 -10.78 10.59
C GLN A 231 22.77 -11.75 9.40
N LEU A 232 23.91 -12.40 9.13
CA LEU A 232 24.03 -13.43 8.11
C LEU A 232 23.21 -14.68 8.44
N ASP A 233 23.26 -15.16 9.69
CA ASP A 233 22.46 -16.30 10.15
C ASP A 233 20.96 -15.98 10.04
N GLU A 234 20.54 -14.78 10.46
CA GLU A 234 19.15 -14.33 10.37
C GLU A 234 18.65 -14.26 8.92
N ALA A 235 19.44 -13.68 8.01
CA ALA A 235 19.08 -13.59 6.61
C ALA A 235 19.02 -14.98 5.95
N LEU A 236 19.92 -15.91 6.31
CA LEU A 236 19.87 -17.30 5.87
C LEU A 236 18.62 -18.04 6.38
N ASP A 237 18.24 -17.85 7.64
CA ASP A 237 17.07 -18.52 8.21
C ASP A 237 15.77 -17.98 7.61
N ARG A 238 15.68 -16.68 7.31
CA ARG A 238 14.58 -16.10 6.52
C ARG A 238 14.54 -16.67 5.11
N ALA A 239 15.68 -16.78 4.42
CA ALA A 239 15.76 -17.38 3.08
C ALA A 239 15.35 -18.88 3.07
N ARG A 240 15.46 -19.56 4.21
CA ARG A 240 15.02 -20.94 4.44
C ARG A 240 13.58 -21.07 4.96
N GLY A 241 12.86 -19.96 5.17
CA GLY A 241 11.49 -19.96 5.69
C GLY A 241 11.36 -20.27 7.19
N ARG A 242 12.40 -20.02 8.01
CA ARG A 242 12.46 -20.33 9.45
C ARG A 242 12.50 -19.08 10.35
N GLY A 243 11.66 -18.08 10.09
CA GLY A 243 11.54 -16.87 10.92
C GLY A 243 10.72 -17.07 12.22
N PRO A 244 10.85 -16.18 13.22
CA PRO A 244 10.19 -16.31 14.53
C PRO A 244 8.66 -16.29 14.41
N ARG A 245 8.01 -17.17 15.18
CA ARG A 245 6.54 -17.24 15.32
C ARG A 245 5.99 -15.92 15.84
N ALA A 246 4.82 -15.56 15.30
CA ALA A 246 4.01 -14.41 15.66
C ALA A 246 3.95 -14.17 17.18
N LEU A 247 4.22 -12.92 17.57
CA LEU A 247 3.82 -12.36 18.86
C LEU A 247 2.32 -12.49 19.06
N GLU A 248 1.96 -12.63 20.32
CA GLU A 248 0.70 -13.08 20.87
C GLU A 248 -0.51 -12.29 20.36
N ALA A 249 -1.61 -13.03 20.16
CA ALA A 249 -2.91 -12.49 19.80
C ALA A 249 -3.42 -11.55 20.91
N GLU A 250 -3.38 -10.25 20.65
CA GLU A 250 -4.21 -9.29 21.38
C GLU A 250 -5.68 -9.59 21.09
N ALA A 251 -6.50 -9.53 22.15
CA ALA A 251 -7.87 -9.99 22.18
C ALA A 251 -8.76 -9.36 21.09
N GLU A 252 -9.54 -10.20 20.40
CA GLU A 252 -10.57 -9.76 19.46
C GLU A 252 -11.61 -8.85 20.16
N PRO A 253 -11.91 -7.64 19.64
CA PRO A 253 -13.01 -6.84 20.14
C PRO A 253 -14.36 -7.35 19.60
N ASP A 254 -15.36 -7.34 20.48
CA ASP A 254 -16.74 -7.83 20.28
C ASP A 254 -17.46 -7.12 19.11
N PRO A 255 -17.85 -7.85 18.04
CA PRO A 255 -18.33 -7.28 16.77
C PRO A 255 -19.82 -6.83 16.75
N ALA A 256 -20.47 -6.64 17.90
CA ALA A 256 -21.90 -6.30 17.98
C ALA A 256 -22.27 -5.02 18.78
N ALA A 257 -21.30 -4.21 19.23
CA ALA A 257 -21.60 -3.07 20.10
C ALA A 257 -22.22 -1.88 19.35
N THR A 258 -23.48 -1.55 19.65
CA THR A 258 -24.17 -0.33 19.20
C THR A 258 -23.60 0.86 19.97
N ALA A 259 -23.25 1.96 19.28
CA ALA A 259 -22.68 3.14 19.93
C ALA A 259 -23.75 3.89 20.76
N ARG A 260 -23.49 4.14 22.03
CA ARG A 260 -24.41 4.75 23.00
C ARG A 260 -24.16 6.25 23.07
N VAL A 261 -25.15 7.05 22.71
CA VAL A 261 -25.10 8.52 22.77
C VAL A 261 -26.01 8.99 23.90
N LEU A 262 -25.48 9.73 24.87
CA LEU A 262 -26.27 10.36 25.91
C LEU A 262 -26.42 11.85 25.63
N VAL A 263 -27.66 12.30 25.46
CA VAL A 263 -28.03 13.71 25.24
C VAL A 263 -28.65 14.28 26.51
N LEU A 264 -28.16 15.44 26.95
CA LEU A 264 -28.64 16.12 28.15
C LEU A 264 -29.27 17.47 27.78
N GLY A 265 -30.50 17.70 28.24
CA GLY A 265 -31.16 19.01 28.10
C GLY A 265 -31.80 19.29 26.74
N VAL A 266 -32.18 18.23 26.02
CA VAL A 266 -32.99 18.31 24.80
C VAL A 266 -34.41 17.82 25.12
N ASP A 267 -35.41 18.46 24.51
CA ASP A 267 -36.83 18.15 24.75
C ASP A 267 -37.20 16.77 24.15
N ASP A 268 -38.16 16.08 24.78
CA ASP A 268 -38.50 14.68 24.44
C ASP A 268 -38.93 14.50 22.95
N GLN A 269 -39.57 15.52 22.35
CA GLN A 269 -39.96 15.51 20.94
C GLN A 269 -38.76 15.57 20.00
N ASP A 270 -37.76 16.38 20.33
CA ASP A 270 -36.54 16.52 19.53
C ASP A 270 -35.68 15.26 19.66
N VAL A 271 -35.57 14.69 20.87
CA VAL A 271 -34.91 13.39 21.09
C VAL A 271 -35.54 12.30 20.22
N GLN A 272 -36.88 12.26 20.13
CA GLN A 272 -37.56 11.28 19.29
C GLN A 272 -37.27 11.51 17.79
N ALA A 273 -37.20 12.77 17.33
CA ALA A 273 -36.81 13.09 15.96
C ALA A 273 -35.37 12.65 15.65
N LEU A 274 -34.45 12.86 16.59
CA LEU A 274 -33.06 12.40 16.50
C LEU A 274 -32.97 10.87 16.50
N ALA A 275 -33.71 10.19 17.38
CA ALA A 275 -33.78 8.73 17.45
C ALA A 275 -34.34 8.12 16.16
N ASN A 276 -35.39 8.72 15.58
CA ASN A 276 -35.95 8.30 14.30
C ASN A 276 -34.97 8.50 13.14
N ALA A 277 -34.17 9.58 13.16
CA ALA A 277 -33.13 9.79 12.17
C ALA A 277 -31.95 8.82 12.34
N ALA A 278 -31.61 8.47 13.59
CA ALA A 278 -30.58 7.52 13.94
C ALA A 278 -30.99 6.05 13.79
N SER A 279 -32.28 5.75 13.58
CA SER A 279 -32.81 4.38 13.54
C SER A 279 -32.23 3.49 12.42
N ARG A 280 -31.55 4.10 11.44
CA ARG A 280 -30.85 3.42 10.34
C ARG A 280 -29.34 3.35 10.54
N GLU A 281 -28.84 3.79 11.69
CA GLU A 281 -27.43 3.77 12.09
C GLU A 281 -27.26 2.88 13.32
N LEU A 282 -26.06 2.34 13.55
CA LEU A 282 -25.74 1.53 14.75
C LEU A 282 -25.51 2.43 15.98
N VAL A 283 -26.46 3.32 16.26
CA VAL A 283 -26.38 4.34 17.32
C VAL A 283 -27.65 4.30 18.17
N GLU A 284 -27.48 4.13 19.47
CA GLU A 284 -28.55 4.16 20.46
C GLU A 284 -28.54 5.50 21.19
N ILE A 285 -29.63 6.26 21.09
CA ILE A 285 -29.76 7.58 21.72
C ILE A 285 -30.51 7.45 23.03
N TRP A 286 -29.87 7.91 24.10
CA TRP A 286 -30.43 8.06 25.44
C TRP A 286 -30.52 9.54 25.78
N ALA A 287 -31.56 9.93 26.52
CA ALA A 287 -31.74 11.32 26.92
C ALA A 287 -31.99 11.45 28.43
N ALA A 288 -31.51 12.54 29.01
CA ALA A 288 -31.90 12.95 30.35
C ALA A 288 -32.06 14.47 30.44
N LYS A 289 -32.94 14.91 31.36
CA LYS A 289 -33.34 16.31 31.48
C LYS A 289 -32.36 17.16 32.30
N GLY A 290 -31.44 16.55 33.03
CA GLY A 290 -30.46 17.26 33.86
C GLY A 290 -29.56 16.32 34.67
N LEU A 291 -28.77 16.88 35.60
CA LEU A 291 -27.74 16.15 36.36
C LEU A 291 -28.30 15.02 37.23
N ALA A 292 -29.47 15.24 37.86
CA ALA A 292 -30.06 14.28 38.81
C ALA A 292 -30.34 12.92 38.16
N ASP A 293 -30.81 12.95 36.90
CA ASP A 293 -31.18 11.75 36.16
C ASP A 293 -30.07 11.32 35.17
N GLY A 294 -29.27 12.28 34.69
CA GLY A 294 -28.18 12.04 33.74
C GLY A 294 -26.96 11.36 34.37
N LEU A 295 -26.61 11.65 35.63
CA LEU A 295 -25.45 11.06 36.28
C LEU A 295 -25.62 9.55 36.58
N PRO A 296 -26.75 9.07 37.14
CA PRO A 296 -26.99 7.64 37.28
C PRO A 296 -27.07 6.92 35.93
N LEU A 297 -27.66 7.58 34.93
CA LEU A 297 -27.80 7.03 33.59
C LEU A 297 -26.43 6.91 32.89
N ALA A 298 -25.57 7.93 32.98
CA ALA A 298 -24.21 7.88 32.45
C ALA A 298 -23.37 6.76 33.09
N ARG A 299 -23.49 6.56 34.41
CA ARG A 299 -22.81 5.45 35.12
C ARG A 299 -23.26 4.08 34.64
N LYS A 300 -24.56 3.92 34.41
CA LYS A 300 -25.15 2.65 33.96
C LYS A 300 -24.86 2.38 32.49
N LEU A 301 -24.97 3.40 31.65
CA LEU A 301 -24.84 3.28 30.20
C LEU A 301 -23.39 3.25 29.75
N GLN A 302 -22.46 3.90 30.45
CA GLN A 302 -21.10 4.19 29.97
C GLN A 302 -21.13 4.71 28.51
N PRO A 303 -21.70 5.91 28.29
CA PRO A 303 -21.94 6.41 26.94
C PRO A 303 -20.64 6.60 26.16
N ASP A 304 -20.68 6.35 24.86
CA ASP A 304 -19.56 6.56 23.94
C ASP A 304 -19.48 8.03 23.48
N VAL A 305 -20.61 8.73 23.46
CA VAL A 305 -20.69 10.19 23.21
C VAL A 305 -21.59 10.86 24.23
N LEU A 306 -21.17 12.02 24.72
CA LEU A 306 -21.94 12.86 25.62
C LEU A 306 -22.23 14.22 24.95
N LEU A 307 -23.52 14.54 24.75
CA LEU A 307 -23.97 15.83 24.23
C LEU A 307 -24.69 16.61 25.33
N VAL A 308 -24.14 17.75 25.73
CA VAL A 308 -24.65 18.51 26.89
C VAL A 308 -25.17 19.88 26.45
N ASP A 309 -26.43 20.18 26.75
CA ASP A 309 -26.96 21.53 26.63
C ASP A 309 -26.26 22.49 27.61
N LEU A 310 -25.62 23.52 27.09
CA LEU A 310 -24.94 24.56 27.86
C LEU A 310 -25.93 25.41 28.66
N ASP A 311 -27.16 25.54 28.16
CA ASP A 311 -28.22 26.32 28.79
C ASP A 311 -28.95 25.54 29.90
N LEU A 312 -28.54 24.30 30.22
CA LEU A 312 -29.10 23.50 31.33
C LEU A 312 -29.01 24.25 32.67
N GLY A 313 -30.16 24.37 33.35
CA GLY A 313 -30.27 25.04 34.64
C GLY A 313 -29.58 24.29 35.79
N GLY A 314 -29.01 25.05 36.74
CA GLY A 314 -28.35 24.53 37.96
C GLY A 314 -27.07 25.30 38.32
N PRO A 315 -26.50 25.09 39.52
CA PRO A 315 -25.26 25.75 39.93
C PRO A 315 -24.10 25.34 39.02
N GLY A 316 -23.70 26.25 38.11
CA GLY A 316 -22.56 26.11 37.20
C GLY A 316 -22.88 25.81 35.72
N GLY A 317 -24.15 25.62 35.34
CA GLY A 317 -24.58 25.39 33.95
C GLY A 317 -24.05 24.09 33.30
N GLY A 318 -24.27 23.91 31.99
CA GLY A 318 -23.85 22.72 31.24
C GLY A 318 -22.32 22.45 31.23
N VAL A 319 -21.51 23.51 31.40
CA VAL A 319 -20.03 23.41 31.51
C VAL A 319 -19.58 22.80 32.84
N HIS A 320 -20.27 23.11 33.95
CA HIS A 320 -19.98 22.49 35.23
C HIS A 320 -20.47 21.04 35.29
N LEU A 321 -21.60 20.78 34.62
CA LEU A 321 -22.18 19.45 34.44
C LEU A 321 -21.23 18.49 33.72
N SER A 322 -20.62 18.92 32.60
CA SER A 322 -19.68 18.09 31.85
C SER A 322 -18.43 17.70 32.67
N ARG A 323 -17.90 18.62 33.48
CA ARG A 323 -16.75 18.35 34.37
C ARG A 323 -17.08 17.32 35.44
N LYS A 324 -18.30 17.36 36.01
CA LYS A 324 -18.74 16.36 36.99
C LYS A 324 -18.96 14.99 36.37
N LEU A 325 -19.45 14.93 35.13
CA LEU A 325 -19.68 13.69 34.40
C LEU A 325 -18.35 13.00 34.02
N ARG A 326 -17.31 13.77 33.65
CA ARG A 326 -15.95 13.23 33.41
C ARG A 326 -15.24 12.71 34.66
N GLY A 327 -15.63 13.17 35.85
CA GLY A 327 -15.04 12.73 37.12
C GLY A 327 -15.63 11.43 37.69
N VAL A 328 -16.35 10.64 36.89
CA VAL A 328 -17.01 9.39 37.30
C VAL A 328 -16.35 8.20 36.64
N ASP A 329 -16.01 7.16 37.41
CA ASP A 329 -15.42 5.91 36.92
C ASP A 329 -16.26 5.30 35.77
N GLY A 330 -15.60 5.08 34.62
CA GLY A 330 -16.22 4.55 33.39
C GLY A 330 -16.82 5.57 32.42
N ALA A 331 -16.81 6.88 32.75
CA ALA A 331 -17.15 7.98 31.85
C ALA A 331 -16.00 8.92 31.38
N PRO A 332 -14.69 8.68 31.63
CA PRO A 332 -13.64 9.58 31.16
C PRO A 332 -13.38 9.49 29.63
N ASP A 333 -13.76 8.39 28.97
CA ASP A 333 -13.46 8.13 27.55
C ASP A 333 -14.60 8.51 26.59
N ALA A 334 -15.64 9.21 27.07
CA ALA A 334 -16.75 9.64 26.22
C ALA A 334 -16.41 10.95 25.50
N SER A 335 -16.52 10.97 24.17
CA SER A 335 -16.32 12.20 23.38
C SER A 335 -17.39 13.23 23.75
N LEU A 336 -16.98 14.49 23.97
CA LEU A 336 -17.84 15.52 24.54
C LEU A 336 -18.22 16.56 23.48
N GLY A 337 -19.51 16.71 23.21
CA GLY A 337 -20.06 17.82 22.45
C GLY A 337 -21.02 18.67 23.27
N PHE A 338 -21.23 19.90 22.83
CA PHE A 338 -22.12 20.84 23.49
C PHE A 338 -23.24 21.31 22.56
N LEU A 339 -24.44 21.45 23.13
CA LEU A 339 -25.60 22.04 22.48
C LEU A 339 -25.85 23.42 23.10
N SER A 340 -26.37 24.39 22.35
CA SER A 340 -26.75 25.70 22.92
C SER A 340 -27.85 26.37 22.12
N ARG A 341 -28.80 27.02 22.79
CA ARG A 341 -29.78 27.91 22.14
C ARG A 341 -29.18 29.27 21.82
N ARG A 342 -28.05 29.62 22.46
CA ARG A 342 -27.37 30.91 22.34
C ARG A 342 -26.00 30.73 21.67
N LEU A 343 -25.83 31.32 20.50
CA LEU A 343 -24.54 31.43 19.83
C LEU A 343 -23.78 32.62 20.40
N GLY A 344 -22.68 32.36 21.12
CA GLY A 344 -21.84 33.39 21.69
C GLY A 344 -20.43 32.90 21.93
N VAL A 345 -19.44 33.68 21.47
CA VAL A 345 -18.01 33.34 21.53
C VAL A 345 -17.56 32.99 22.97
N LYS A 346 -18.09 33.69 23.99
CA LYS A 346 -17.76 33.41 25.40
C LYS A 346 -18.20 32.00 25.86
N LEU A 347 -19.37 31.54 25.40
CA LEU A 347 -19.89 30.20 25.70
C LEU A 347 -19.09 29.12 24.97
N GLN A 348 -18.74 29.36 23.71
CA GLN A 348 -17.91 28.44 22.92
C GLN A 348 -16.52 28.27 23.54
N VAL A 349 -15.90 29.36 24.01
CA VAL A 349 -14.61 29.30 24.72
C VAL A 349 -14.74 28.54 26.05
N ALA A 350 -15.83 28.72 26.79
CA ALA A 350 -16.07 28.00 28.05
C ALA A 350 -16.30 26.49 27.82
N ALA A 351 -17.01 26.14 26.75
CA ALA A 351 -17.24 24.77 26.29
C ALA A 351 -15.93 24.08 25.87
N ALA A 352 -15.12 24.74 25.03
CA ALA A 352 -13.81 24.23 24.62
C ALA A 352 -12.88 24.00 25.83
N ARG A 353 -12.83 24.94 26.79
CA ARG A 353 -12.06 24.79 28.03
C ARG A 353 -12.54 23.66 28.95
N ALA A 354 -13.75 23.14 28.74
CA ALA A 354 -14.26 21.99 29.47
C ALA A 354 -14.03 20.66 28.70
N GLY A 355 -13.23 20.69 27.63
CA GLY A 355 -12.90 19.52 26.83
C GLY A 355 -13.93 19.20 25.75
N GLY A 356 -14.77 20.16 25.36
CA GLY A 356 -15.72 20.00 24.26
C GLY A 356 -15.03 19.98 22.90
N GLU A 357 -15.30 18.95 22.12
CA GLU A 357 -14.74 18.73 20.78
C GLU A 357 -15.61 19.34 19.68
N LEU A 358 -16.92 19.49 19.93
CA LEU A 358 -17.87 20.01 18.95
C LEU A 358 -18.99 20.83 19.60
N PHE A 359 -19.55 21.75 18.82
CA PHE A 359 -20.64 22.64 19.24
C PHE A 359 -21.78 22.61 18.21
N LEU A 360 -23.02 22.44 18.66
CA LEU A 360 -24.22 22.42 17.82
C LEU A 360 -25.29 23.40 18.33
N PRO A 361 -26.19 23.86 17.44
CA PRO A 361 -27.41 24.51 17.88
C PRO A 361 -28.29 23.56 18.71
N ASN A 362 -29.08 24.11 19.63
CA ASN A 362 -30.11 23.39 20.38
C ASN A 362 -31.50 23.95 19.99
N PRO A 363 -32.42 23.14 19.41
CA PRO A 363 -32.25 21.75 19.02
C PRO A 363 -31.35 21.60 17.77
N PRO A 364 -30.55 20.52 17.66
CA PRO A 364 -29.76 20.27 16.47
C PRO A 364 -30.62 19.71 15.34
N GLU A 365 -30.33 20.08 14.09
CA GLU A 365 -30.96 19.41 12.95
C GLU A 365 -30.53 17.94 12.88
N PRO A 366 -31.42 16.99 12.52
CA PRO A 366 -31.08 15.57 12.57
C PRO A 366 -29.86 15.16 11.74
N ARG A 367 -29.61 15.81 10.60
CA ARG A 367 -28.42 15.55 9.77
C ARG A 367 -27.14 16.07 10.41
N GLU A 368 -27.17 17.27 10.97
CA GLU A 368 -26.04 17.89 11.66
C GLU A 368 -25.68 17.11 12.93
N PHE A 369 -26.70 16.67 13.69
CA PHE A 369 -26.54 15.81 14.86
C PHE A 369 -25.84 14.50 14.51
N LEU A 370 -26.30 13.79 13.48
CA LEU A 370 -25.70 12.52 13.07
C LEU A 370 -24.26 12.69 12.58
N ASN A 371 -23.98 13.75 11.82
CA ASN A 371 -22.61 14.07 11.40
C ASN A 371 -21.72 14.37 12.60
N ALA A 372 -22.20 15.13 13.58
CA ALA A 372 -21.46 15.42 14.80
C ALA A 372 -21.20 14.16 15.64
N VAL A 373 -22.19 13.30 15.83
CA VAL A 373 -22.03 12.02 16.53
C VAL A 373 -21.00 11.14 15.82
N ARG A 374 -21.01 11.08 14.48
CA ARG A 374 -19.99 10.35 13.70
C ARG A 374 -18.58 10.92 13.90
N LEU A 375 -18.45 12.25 13.90
CA LEU A 375 -17.16 12.91 14.16
C LEU A 375 -16.65 12.63 15.57
N LEU A 376 -17.53 12.69 16.57
CA LEU A 376 -17.20 12.41 17.98
C LEU A 376 -16.85 10.93 18.20
N LEU A 377 -17.58 9.99 17.58
CA LEU A 377 -17.25 8.57 17.63
C LEU A 377 -15.94 8.24 16.90
N ALA A 378 -15.65 8.92 15.79
CA ALA A 378 -14.37 8.81 15.10
C ALA A 378 -13.23 9.31 16.00
N ALA A 379 -13.42 10.42 16.70
CA ALA A 379 -12.44 10.99 17.64
C ALA A 379 -12.18 10.10 18.87
N ARG A 380 -13.12 9.22 19.25
CA ARG A 380 -12.98 8.27 20.36
C ARG A 380 -12.13 7.04 20.00
N ARG A 381 -12.12 6.65 18.73
CA ARG A 381 -11.40 5.45 18.24
C ARG A 381 -9.88 5.66 18.16
N GLN A 382 -9.32 6.55 18.98
CA GLN A 382 -7.89 6.84 18.90
C GLN A 382 -7.09 5.61 19.33
N GLU A 383 -6.51 4.95 18.33
CA GLU A 383 -5.32 4.13 18.51
C GLU A 383 -4.29 4.95 19.29
N PRO A 384 -3.46 4.32 20.16
CA PRO A 384 -2.44 5.06 20.89
C PRO A 384 -1.55 5.86 19.93
N LEU A 385 -1.11 7.05 20.33
CA LEU A 385 -0.14 7.87 19.59
C LEU A 385 1.15 7.10 19.42
N ARG A 386 1.47 6.72 18.19
CA ARG A 386 2.67 5.94 17.89
C ARG A 386 3.85 6.88 17.74
N VAL A 387 4.80 6.78 18.65
CA VAL A 387 6.02 7.57 18.64
C VAL A 387 7.20 6.68 18.30
N LEU A 388 7.98 7.06 17.29
CA LEU A 388 9.24 6.39 16.96
C LEU A 388 10.38 7.09 17.70
N ALA A 389 11.00 6.39 18.66
CA ALA A 389 12.12 6.91 19.44
C ALA A 389 13.46 6.35 18.91
N VAL A 390 14.28 7.21 18.28
CA VAL A 390 15.62 6.87 17.76
C VAL A 390 16.68 7.43 18.71
N HIS A 391 17.40 6.57 19.44
CA HIS A 391 18.28 6.99 20.52
C HIS A 391 19.66 6.31 20.53
N ASN A 392 20.63 6.93 21.19
CA ASN A 392 22.04 6.49 21.23
C ASN A 392 22.45 5.84 22.57
N GLY A 393 21.72 6.10 23.67
CA GLY A 393 22.16 5.74 25.02
C GLY A 393 21.10 5.14 25.96
N ALA A 394 21.46 5.04 27.25
CA ALA A 394 20.72 4.33 28.30
C ALA A 394 19.27 4.82 28.48
N THR A 395 18.41 3.84 28.81
CA THR A 395 16.98 3.73 28.54
C THR A 395 16.02 4.51 29.45
N ASP A 396 16.48 5.18 30.50
CA ASP A 396 15.60 5.64 31.59
C ASP A 396 14.90 6.97 31.32
N HIS A 397 15.40 7.76 30.37
CA HIS A 397 14.87 9.11 30.14
C HIS A 397 13.58 9.13 29.30
N LEU A 398 13.21 8.03 28.62
CA LEU A 398 11.98 7.93 27.83
C LEU A 398 10.76 7.44 28.63
N ALA A 399 10.97 6.93 29.85
CA ALA A 399 9.90 6.39 30.70
C ALA A 399 8.69 7.35 30.86
N PRO A 400 8.85 8.68 31.05
CA PRO A 400 7.70 9.58 31.15
C PRO A 400 6.80 9.62 29.91
N LEU A 401 7.34 9.32 28.73
CA LEU A 401 6.58 9.25 27.47
C LEU A 401 5.91 7.89 27.28
N GLU A 402 6.50 6.82 27.80
CA GLU A 402 5.95 5.46 27.74
C GLU A 402 4.86 5.23 28.80
N GLU A 403 5.00 5.86 29.96
CA GLU A 403 4.01 5.87 31.03
C GLU A 403 2.82 6.82 30.72
N SER A 404 2.89 7.55 29.61
CA SER A 404 1.83 8.45 29.18
C SER A 404 0.65 7.67 28.59
N ASP A 405 -0.52 7.80 29.21
CA ASP A 405 -1.78 7.25 28.67
C ASP A 405 -1.98 7.55 27.17
N GLY A 406 -2.32 6.52 26.40
CA GLY A 406 -2.62 6.65 24.98
C GLY A 406 -1.41 6.95 24.09
N VAL A 407 -0.18 6.64 24.52
CA VAL A 407 1.04 6.74 23.70
C VAL A 407 1.73 5.37 23.63
N GLU A 408 2.13 4.95 22.44
CA GLU A 408 2.89 3.73 22.18
C GLU A 408 4.26 4.14 21.61
N VAL A 409 5.36 3.71 22.25
CA VAL A 409 6.71 4.11 21.84
C VAL A 409 7.47 2.91 21.27
N THR A 410 7.88 3.01 19.99
CA THR A 410 8.79 2.06 19.37
C THR A 410 10.22 2.58 19.48
N ARG A 411 11.12 1.83 20.12
CA ARG A 411 12.53 2.21 20.30
C ARG A 411 13.44 1.65 19.21
N LEU A 412 14.41 2.45 18.81
CA LEU A 412 15.46 2.11 17.85
C LEU A 412 16.78 2.74 18.24
N ASP A 413 17.85 1.99 18.01
CA ASP A 413 19.25 2.42 18.14
C ASP A 413 19.90 2.77 16.80
N ASP A 414 19.39 2.22 15.69
CA ASP A 414 19.85 2.49 14.34
C ASP A 414 18.91 3.45 13.56
N PRO A 415 19.37 4.66 13.21
CA PRO A 415 18.57 5.61 12.43
C PRO A 415 18.24 5.14 11.01
N LEU A 416 18.99 4.20 10.41
CA LEU A 416 18.66 3.70 9.07
C LEU A 416 17.43 2.79 9.12
N ARG A 417 17.29 1.99 10.18
CA ARG A 417 16.11 1.16 10.43
C ARG A 417 14.86 1.98 10.75
N ALA A 418 15.02 3.21 11.23
CA ALA A 418 13.91 4.14 11.43
C ALA A 418 13.19 4.41 10.11
N LEU A 419 13.92 4.56 9.00
CA LEU A 419 13.34 4.77 7.67
C LEU A 419 12.57 3.54 7.19
N GLU A 420 13.10 2.33 7.42
CA GLU A 420 12.40 1.08 7.10
C GLU A 420 11.09 0.94 7.88
N LEU A 421 11.10 1.30 9.17
CA LEU A 421 9.91 1.21 10.01
C LEU A 421 8.88 2.29 9.67
N LEU A 422 9.31 3.48 9.29
CA LEU A 422 8.44 4.54 8.76
C LEU A 422 7.79 4.16 7.42
N ASP A 423 8.36 3.21 6.69
CA ASP A 423 7.76 2.63 5.47
C ASP A 423 6.74 1.51 5.77
N LEU A 424 6.92 0.80 6.87
CA LEU A 424 6.12 -0.38 7.21
C LEU A 424 4.98 -0.10 8.20
N THR A 425 5.15 0.91 9.04
CA THR A 425 4.25 1.22 10.14
C THR A 425 4.07 2.73 10.21
N HIS A 426 2.85 3.18 10.51
CA HIS A 426 2.60 4.59 10.69
C HIS A 426 3.05 5.07 12.07
N TYR A 427 3.60 6.27 12.12
CA TYR A 427 3.98 6.96 13.34
C TYR A 427 3.40 8.37 13.31
N ASP A 428 2.95 8.86 14.46
CA ASP A 428 2.39 10.20 14.64
C ASP A 428 3.49 11.23 14.93
N LEU A 429 4.67 10.77 15.39
CA LEU A 429 5.81 11.62 15.75
C LEU A 429 7.11 10.81 15.78
N VAL A 430 8.23 11.45 15.47
CA VAL A 430 9.59 10.94 15.67
C VAL A 430 10.27 11.72 16.78
N LEU A 431 10.81 11.01 17.77
CA LEU A 431 11.68 11.56 18.81
C LEU A 431 13.09 11.02 18.55
N ALA A 432 14.05 11.89 18.25
CA ALA A 432 15.39 11.44 17.90
C ALA A 432 16.48 12.16 18.70
N ASP A 433 17.53 11.44 19.10
CA ASP A 433 18.73 12.07 19.67
C ASP A 433 19.48 12.84 18.58
N SER A 434 20.07 13.98 18.94
CA SER A 434 20.84 14.79 18.00
C SER A 434 22.12 14.08 17.56
N ARG A 435 22.68 13.22 18.43
CA ARG A 435 23.87 12.42 18.15
C ARG A 435 23.47 10.97 18.02
N LEU A 436 23.62 10.43 16.82
CA LEU A 436 23.29 9.05 16.48
C LEU A 436 24.46 8.44 15.70
N PRO A 437 24.66 7.11 15.75
CA PRO A 437 25.88 6.47 15.27
C PRO A 437 26.06 6.51 13.74
N SER A 438 25.02 6.17 12.97
CA SER A 438 25.10 6.01 11.50
C SER A 438 24.67 7.25 10.71
N LEU A 439 23.76 8.05 11.28
CA LEU A 439 23.16 9.22 10.64
C LEU A 439 22.82 10.23 11.74
N SER A 440 23.33 11.46 11.68
CA SER A 440 23.06 12.44 12.75
C SER A 440 21.56 12.77 12.85
N GLY A 441 21.08 13.14 14.04
CA GLY A 441 19.67 13.53 14.23
C GLY A 441 19.24 14.67 13.28
N PRO A 442 20.02 15.76 13.13
CA PRO A 442 19.76 16.79 12.13
C PRO A 442 19.72 16.27 10.69
N ASP A 443 20.58 15.32 10.30
CA ASP A 443 20.54 14.71 8.97
C ASP A 443 19.32 13.81 8.77
N LEU A 444 18.90 13.07 9.80
CA LEU A 444 17.64 12.34 9.78
C LEU A 444 16.45 13.29 9.54
N VAL A 445 16.40 14.43 10.23
CA VAL A 445 15.37 15.45 9.99
C VAL A 445 15.41 15.94 8.54
N ARG A 446 16.60 16.29 8.02
CA ARG A 446 16.74 16.74 6.62
C ARG A 446 16.19 15.69 5.64
N LEU A 447 16.52 14.43 5.87
CA LEU A 447 16.05 13.32 5.04
C LEU A 447 14.51 13.20 5.07
N LEU A 448 13.90 13.24 6.27
CA LEU A 448 12.44 13.24 6.43
C LEU A 448 11.79 14.42 5.71
N ARG A 449 12.36 15.63 5.82
CA ARG A 449 11.86 16.84 5.15
C ARG A 449 12.01 16.81 3.63
N THR A 450 13.02 16.11 3.10
CA THR A 450 13.20 15.93 1.65
C THR A 450 12.36 14.78 1.06
N THR A 451 11.72 13.98 1.90
CA THR A 451 10.91 12.84 1.47
C THR A 451 9.43 13.20 1.52
N PRO A 452 8.72 13.32 0.37
CA PRO A 452 7.36 13.88 0.33
C PRO A 452 6.35 13.24 1.29
N ARG A 453 6.42 11.91 1.48
CA ARG A 453 5.54 11.16 2.38
C ARG A 453 5.75 11.41 3.88
N TRP A 454 6.93 11.90 4.28
CA TRP A 454 7.28 12.17 5.69
C TRP A 454 7.56 13.64 5.95
N GLN A 455 7.37 14.49 4.93
CA GLN A 455 7.71 15.89 4.97
C GLN A 455 7.01 16.62 6.13
N ASP A 456 5.78 16.23 6.44
CA ASP A 456 4.95 16.81 7.50
C ASP A 456 4.97 16.01 8.81
N LEU A 457 5.75 14.93 8.90
CA LEU A 457 5.86 14.11 10.11
C LEU A 457 6.57 14.92 11.22
N PRO A 458 5.95 15.12 12.40
CA PRO A 458 6.58 15.89 13.47
C PRO A 458 7.86 15.22 13.95
N VAL A 459 8.93 15.98 14.09
CA VAL A 459 10.21 15.51 14.63
C VAL A 459 10.65 16.37 15.81
N VAL A 460 10.89 15.71 16.94
CA VAL A 460 11.42 16.31 18.16
C VAL A 460 12.87 15.85 18.31
N LEU A 461 13.81 16.79 18.32
CA LEU A 461 15.22 16.47 18.54
C LEU A 461 15.62 16.67 20.00
N ARG A 462 16.30 15.67 20.57
CA ARG A 462 16.92 15.71 21.89
C ARG A 462 18.39 16.13 21.75
N VAL A 463 18.78 17.22 22.39
CA VAL A 463 20.15 17.75 22.36
C VAL A 463 20.80 17.65 23.72
N THR A 464 22.13 17.56 23.74
CA THR A 464 22.88 17.54 24.98
C THR A 464 22.87 18.94 25.64
N ARG A 465 22.79 18.98 26.98
CA ARG A 465 22.79 20.23 27.75
C ARG A 465 24.05 21.07 27.47
N GLY A 466 23.87 22.37 27.24
CA GLY A 466 24.96 23.35 27.07
C GLY A 466 25.49 23.50 25.64
N ASP A 467 24.98 22.74 24.66
CA ASP A 467 25.40 22.84 23.26
C ASP A 467 24.45 23.74 22.44
N ALA A 468 24.72 25.05 22.48
CA ALA A 468 23.95 26.03 21.70
C ALA A 468 24.05 25.82 20.18
N HIS A 469 25.14 25.20 19.70
CA HIS A 469 25.33 24.92 18.28
C HIS A 469 24.39 23.80 17.82
N GLN A 470 24.30 22.69 18.57
CA GLN A 470 23.35 21.61 18.28
C GLN A 470 21.91 22.11 18.27
N ARG A 471 21.53 22.96 19.22
CA ARG A 471 20.17 23.53 19.25
C ARG A 471 19.87 24.36 18.00
N ALA A 472 20.81 25.19 17.56
CA ALA A 472 20.66 25.98 16.35
C ALA A 472 20.63 25.11 15.09
N GLU A 473 21.44 24.05 15.05
CA GLU A 473 21.48 23.11 13.93
C GLU A 473 20.19 22.30 13.80
N ALA A 474 19.66 21.78 14.90
CA ALA A 474 18.40 21.04 14.94
C ALA A 474 17.24 21.86 14.35
N LEU A 475 17.13 23.14 14.72
CA LEU A 475 16.11 24.04 14.17
C LEU A 475 16.33 24.32 12.67
N ARG A 476 17.59 24.52 12.24
CA ARG A 476 17.92 24.72 10.81
C ARG A 476 17.63 23.49 9.96
N ALA A 477 17.77 22.30 10.53
CA ALA A 477 17.43 21.05 9.86
C ALA A 477 15.92 20.89 9.65
N GLY A 478 15.09 21.63 10.39
CA GLY A 478 13.63 21.60 10.29
C GLY A 478 12.95 20.77 11.37
N ALA A 479 13.58 20.61 12.54
CA ALA A 479 12.93 19.98 13.70
C ALA A 479 11.79 20.87 14.22
N ASP A 480 10.67 20.26 14.59
CA ASP A 480 9.47 20.95 15.08
C ASP A 480 9.57 21.39 16.55
N GLU A 481 10.45 20.72 17.30
CA GLU A 481 10.74 21.00 18.70
C GLU A 481 12.15 20.51 19.05
N VAL A 482 12.81 21.22 19.96
CA VAL A 482 14.13 20.82 20.49
C VAL A 482 14.09 20.79 22.01
N CYS A 483 14.40 19.63 22.58
CA CYS A 483 14.42 19.38 24.03
C CYS A 483 15.79 18.88 24.48
N LEU A 484 16.06 18.94 25.79
CA LEU A 484 17.27 18.35 26.33
C LEU A 484 17.10 16.83 26.49
N GLU A 485 18.18 16.07 26.33
CA GLU A 485 18.19 14.61 26.50
C GLU A 485 17.65 14.20 27.89
N ASP A 486 17.88 15.00 28.92
CA ASP A 486 17.42 14.78 30.30
C ASP A 486 16.05 15.39 30.65
N GLU A 487 15.40 16.09 29.72
CA GLU A 487 14.15 16.83 29.98
C GLU A 487 12.99 16.34 29.11
N LEU A 488 12.21 15.40 29.64
CA LEU A 488 10.85 15.07 29.21
C LEU A 488 9.85 15.46 30.30
N ASP A 489 9.79 16.77 30.59
CA ASP A 489 8.91 17.31 31.61
C ASP A 489 7.43 17.30 31.17
N PRO A 490 6.45 17.35 32.10
CA PRO A 490 5.03 17.33 31.74
C PRO A 490 4.62 18.40 30.72
N PRO A 491 5.13 19.66 30.78
CA PRO A 491 4.87 20.65 29.74
C PRO A 491 5.36 20.26 28.34
N LEU A 492 6.54 19.62 28.21
CA LEU A 492 7.04 19.14 26.93
C LEU A 492 6.23 17.94 26.44
N LEU A 493 5.90 16.97 27.30
CA LEU A 493 5.08 15.82 26.93
C LEU A 493 3.73 16.26 26.35
N GLU A 494 3.09 17.26 26.96
CA GLU A 494 1.85 17.83 26.43
C GLU A 494 2.04 18.47 25.04
N ARG A 495 3.16 19.20 24.84
CA ARG A 495 3.50 19.78 23.53
C ARG A 495 3.83 18.72 22.47
N VAL A 496 4.42 17.59 22.86
CA VAL A 496 4.70 16.43 21.99
C VAL A 496 3.39 15.77 21.59
N ARG A 497 2.52 15.46 22.56
CA ARG A 497 1.18 14.91 22.34
C ARG A 497 0.34 15.77 21.41
N LEU A 498 0.21 17.07 21.70
CA LEU A 498 -0.57 17.99 20.86
C LEU A 498 -0.08 18.07 19.41
N ARG A 499 1.23 17.89 19.17
CA ARG A 499 1.79 17.84 17.82
C ARG A 499 1.44 16.54 17.12
N ALA A 500 1.63 15.41 17.79
CA ALA A 500 1.28 14.09 17.28
C ALA A 500 -0.23 14.04 16.94
N GLU A 501 -1.10 14.52 17.83
CA GLU A 501 -2.55 14.62 17.58
C GLU A 501 -2.89 15.54 16.40
N ARG A 502 -2.21 16.67 16.24
CA ARG A 502 -2.44 17.57 15.10
C ARG A 502 -2.05 16.93 13.79
N HIS A 503 -0.89 16.25 13.76
CA HIS A 503 -0.45 15.53 12.57
C HIS A 503 -1.42 14.40 12.24
N ARG A 504 -1.83 13.61 13.23
CA ARG A 504 -2.86 12.59 13.08
C ARG A 504 -4.15 13.16 12.51
N ARG A 505 -4.69 14.24 13.07
CA ARG A 505 -5.92 14.87 12.55
C ARG A 505 -5.76 15.40 11.13
N ALA A 506 -4.60 16.00 10.80
CA ALA A 506 -4.31 16.45 9.44
C ALA A 506 -4.25 15.27 8.46
N ARG A 507 -3.69 14.14 8.90
CA ARG A 507 -3.68 12.88 8.17
C ARG A 507 -5.08 12.28 8.03
N GLU A 508 -5.88 12.21 9.09
CA GLU A 508 -7.25 11.70 9.05
C GLU A 508 -8.15 12.48 8.07
N LEU A 509 -7.94 13.80 7.96
CA LEU A 509 -8.58 14.65 6.95
C LEU A 509 -8.11 14.34 5.51
N HIS A 510 -6.92 13.76 5.35
CA HIS A 510 -6.36 13.30 4.08
C HIS A 510 -6.73 11.83 3.76
N ASP A 511 -7.05 11.04 4.80
CA ASP A 511 -7.29 9.61 4.70
C ASP A 511 -8.67 9.25 4.16
N ARG A 512 -9.60 10.22 4.14
CA ARG A 512 -10.97 10.03 3.65
C ARG A 512 -11.35 11.04 2.58
N ASP A 513 -12.21 10.61 1.67
CA ASP A 513 -12.82 11.50 0.69
C ASP A 513 -13.88 12.38 1.37
N PRO A 514 -13.78 13.73 1.26
CA PRO A 514 -14.64 14.66 2.00
C PRO A 514 -16.10 14.63 1.56
N LEU A 515 -16.40 14.19 0.33
CA LEU A 515 -17.76 14.11 -0.17
C LEU A 515 -18.47 12.84 0.32
N THR A 516 -17.79 11.70 0.27
CA THR A 516 -18.42 10.39 0.48
C THR A 516 -18.11 9.77 1.85
N GLY A 517 -17.09 10.25 2.55
CA GLY A 517 -16.64 9.73 3.86
C GLY A 517 -15.92 8.37 3.78
N LEU A 518 -15.68 7.86 2.57
CA LEU A 518 -14.95 6.61 2.30
C LEU A 518 -13.44 6.84 2.32
N LEU A 519 -12.64 5.76 2.34
CA LEU A 519 -11.18 5.85 2.29
C LEU A 519 -10.72 6.58 1.01
N SER A 520 -9.68 7.40 1.13
CA SER A 520 -9.02 7.97 -0.04
C SER A 520 -8.27 6.87 -0.80
N ARG A 521 -7.97 7.11 -2.08
CA ARG A 521 -7.27 6.15 -2.95
C ARG A 521 -5.96 5.63 -2.32
N GLN A 522 -5.17 6.51 -1.72
CA GLN A 522 -3.90 6.15 -1.12
C GLN A 522 -4.11 5.19 0.05
N VAL A 523 -4.96 5.57 1.01
CA VAL A 523 -5.22 4.77 2.22
C VAL A 523 -5.89 3.43 1.90
N PHE A 524 -6.80 3.41 0.93
CA PHE A 524 -7.39 2.15 0.46
C PHE A 524 -6.30 1.18 -0.04
N THR A 525 -5.31 1.68 -0.78
CA THR A 525 -4.24 0.86 -1.36
C THR A 525 -3.32 0.31 -0.28
N GLU A 526 -2.96 1.14 0.70
CA GLU A 526 -2.14 0.75 1.87
C GLU A 526 -2.85 -0.32 2.71
N GLN A 527 -4.14 -0.12 3.04
CA GLN A 527 -4.91 -1.10 3.82
C GLN A 527 -5.17 -2.40 3.06
N LEU A 528 -5.35 -2.34 1.73
CA LEU A 528 -5.50 -3.54 0.91
C LEU A 528 -4.24 -4.40 0.97
N ALA A 529 -3.04 -3.79 0.98
CA ALA A 529 -1.78 -4.51 1.15
C ALA A 529 -1.74 -5.29 2.47
N ALA A 530 -2.15 -4.65 3.57
CA ALA A 530 -2.24 -5.29 4.88
C ALA A 530 -3.23 -6.46 4.90
N ARG A 531 -4.44 -6.26 4.36
CA ARG A 531 -5.49 -7.30 4.29
C ARG A 531 -5.09 -8.50 3.44
N LEU A 532 -4.34 -8.29 2.36
CA LEU A 532 -3.79 -9.38 1.56
C LEU A 532 -2.75 -10.19 2.34
N GLY A 533 -1.91 -9.53 3.16
CA GLY A 533 -0.99 -10.20 4.08
C GLY A 533 -1.70 -11.11 5.09
N GLU A 534 -2.81 -10.64 5.67
CA GLU A 534 -3.65 -11.43 6.58
C GLU A 534 -4.37 -12.59 5.90
N ALA A 535 -4.93 -12.33 4.72
CA ALA A 535 -5.63 -13.31 3.90
C ALA A 535 -4.71 -14.48 3.51
N ARG A 536 -3.45 -14.18 3.14
CA ARG A 536 -2.40 -15.19 2.88
C ARG A 536 -2.18 -16.11 4.08
N ARG A 537 -2.07 -15.55 5.28
CA ARG A 537 -1.83 -16.32 6.51
C ARG A 537 -3.03 -17.18 6.92
N SER A 538 -4.24 -16.68 6.68
CA SER A 538 -5.50 -17.35 7.06
C SER A 538 -6.06 -18.27 5.98
N GLY A 539 -5.47 -18.30 4.78
CA GLY A 539 -5.96 -19.07 3.63
C GLY A 539 -7.33 -18.61 3.11
N ARG A 540 -7.74 -17.37 3.41
CA ARG A 540 -9.04 -16.81 3.01
C ARG A 540 -8.90 -15.98 1.73
N PRO A 541 -9.85 -16.06 0.79
CA PRO A 541 -9.77 -15.25 -0.43
C PRO A 541 -10.08 -13.78 -0.15
N VAL A 542 -9.55 -12.89 -0.98
CA VAL A 542 -9.91 -11.46 -1.01
C VAL A 542 -10.36 -11.12 -2.41
N SER A 543 -11.47 -10.42 -2.54
CA SER A 543 -11.95 -9.94 -3.84
C SER A 543 -11.97 -8.43 -3.89
N VAL A 544 -11.29 -7.84 -4.87
CA VAL A 544 -11.24 -6.41 -5.14
C VAL A 544 -12.22 -6.09 -6.25
N VAL A 545 -12.98 -5.01 -6.05
CA VAL A 545 -14.00 -4.52 -6.96
C VAL A 545 -13.67 -3.10 -7.33
N HIS A 546 -13.55 -2.82 -8.62
CA HIS A 546 -13.44 -1.46 -9.16
C HIS A 546 -14.77 -1.11 -9.81
N LEU A 547 -15.43 -0.08 -9.31
CA LEU A 547 -16.76 0.32 -9.76
C LEU A 547 -16.79 1.79 -10.17
N SER A 548 -17.69 2.12 -11.09
CA SER A 548 -17.93 3.49 -11.53
C SER A 548 -19.38 3.74 -11.86
N VAL A 549 -19.89 4.89 -11.42
CA VAL A 549 -21.22 5.38 -11.84
C VAL A 549 -21.25 5.54 -13.36
N ASP A 550 -22.28 4.99 -13.99
CA ASP A 550 -22.48 5.03 -15.44
C ASP A 550 -23.03 6.39 -15.86
N LEU A 551 -22.63 6.85 -17.06
CA LEU A 551 -23.12 8.10 -17.67
C LEU A 551 -23.01 9.34 -16.74
N PHE A 552 -22.06 9.33 -15.79
CA PHE A 552 -21.96 10.36 -14.75
C PHE A 552 -21.76 11.78 -15.31
N ARG A 553 -21.03 11.90 -16.41
CA ARG A 553 -20.84 13.20 -17.09
C ARG A 553 -22.17 13.73 -17.64
N GLU A 554 -22.93 12.89 -18.33
CA GLU A 554 -24.24 13.24 -18.91
C GLU A 554 -25.25 13.60 -17.81
N LEU A 555 -25.22 12.88 -16.69
CA LEU A 555 -26.03 13.20 -15.51
C LEU A 555 -25.71 14.61 -14.98
N ASN A 556 -24.43 14.97 -14.87
CA ASN A 556 -24.01 16.30 -14.43
C ASN A 556 -24.34 17.40 -15.45
N GLU A 557 -24.21 17.10 -16.74
CA GLU A 557 -24.56 18.04 -17.81
C GLU A 557 -26.07 18.32 -17.85
N LEU A 558 -26.90 17.31 -17.57
CA LEU A 558 -28.36 17.42 -17.63
C LEU A 558 -28.99 17.97 -16.34
N HIS A 559 -28.44 17.63 -15.18
CA HIS A 559 -29.05 17.92 -13.87
C HIS A 559 -28.17 18.75 -12.93
N GLY A 560 -26.99 19.18 -13.39
CA GLY A 560 -26.05 19.97 -12.61
C GLY A 560 -25.19 19.15 -11.65
N LEU A 561 -24.13 19.78 -11.15
CA LEU A 561 -23.11 19.13 -10.32
C LEU A 561 -23.66 18.60 -8.99
N THR A 562 -24.62 19.31 -8.38
CA THR A 562 -25.27 18.91 -7.13
C THR A 562 -25.98 17.56 -7.26
N ALA A 563 -26.57 17.26 -8.43
CA ALA A 563 -27.22 15.98 -8.68
C ALA A 563 -26.18 14.84 -8.70
N GLY A 564 -25.02 15.06 -9.33
CA GLY A 564 -23.91 14.12 -9.29
C GLY A 564 -23.37 13.89 -7.88
N ASP A 565 -23.16 14.96 -7.12
CA ASP A 565 -22.70 14.87 -5.74
C ASP A 565 -23.68 14.07 -4.86
N ASN A 566 -24.98 14.26 -5.03
CA ASN A 566 -26.01 13.50 -4.31
C ASN A 566 -26.00 12.00 -4.66
N VAL A 567 -25.74 11.65 -5.93
CA VAL A 567 -25.56 10.25 -6.35
C VAL A 567 -24.30 9.65 -5.73
N LEU A 568 -23.18 10.39 -5.73
CA LEU A 568 -21.92 9.92 -5.14
C LEU A 568 -22.02 9.74 -3.62
N MET A 569 -22.62 10.69 -2.91
CA MET A 569 -22.90 10.58 -1.46
C MET A 569 -23.82 9.40 -1.16
N GLY A 570 -24.85 9.21 -2.00
CA GLY A 570 -25.78 8.10 -1.91
C GLY A 570 -25.11 6.73 -2.05
N LEU A 571 -24.28 6.57 -3.09
CA LEU A 571 -23.49 5.37 -3.30
C LEU A 571 -22.48 5.14 -2.15
N GLY A 572 -21.81 6.21 -1.69
CA GLY A 572 -20.92 6.14 -0.52
C GLY A 572 -21.64 5.65 0.74
N LYS A 573 -22.88 6.08 0.97
CA LYS A 573 -23.71 5.60 2.08
C LYS A 573 -24.09 4.13 1.91
N LEU A 574 -24.50 3.70 0.72
CA LEU A 574 -24.82 2.28 0.44
C LEU A 574 -23.61 1.37 0.67
N LEU A 575 -22.42 1.79 0.20
CA LEU A 575 -21.14 1.11 0.46
C LEU A 575 -20.79 1.08 1.95
N THR A 576 -21.18 2.10 2.71
CA THR A 576 -20.94 2.12 4.15
C THR A 576 -21.87 1.18 4.90
N THR A 577 -23.15 1.09 4.53
CA THR A 577 -24.16 0.32 5.28
C THR A 577 -24.21 -1.18 4.94
N ARG A 578 -23.81 -1.56 3.72
CA ARG A 578 -24.01 -2.93 3.20
C ARG A 578 -22.87 -3.90 3.49
N PHE A 579 -21.67 -3.37 3.71
CA PHE A 579 -20.44 -4.14 3.80
C PHE A 579 -19.98 -4.29 5.25
N ARG A 580 -19.20 -5.33 5.51
CA ARG A 580 -18.74 -5.66 6.87
C ARG A 580 -17.65 -4.67 7.32
N VAL A 581 -17.30 -4.72 8.60
CA VAL A 581 -16.29 -3.81 9.18
C VAL A 581 -14.91 -4.10 8.61
N GLU A 582 -14.62 -5.37 8.34
CA GLU A 582 -13.38 -5.85 7.74
C GLU A 582 -13.23 -5.51 6.25
N ASP A 583 -14.33 -5.19 5.55
CA ASP A 583 -14.33 -4.84 4.14
C ASP A 583 -13.86 -3.38 3.94
N LEU A 584 -12.92 -3.20 3.02
CA LEU A 584 -12.41 -1.86 2.68
C LEU A 584 -13.33 -1.21 1.65
N ARG A 585 -13.62 0.08 1.84
CA ARG A 585 -14.40 0.89 0.89
C ARG A 585 -13.72 2.23 0.69
N GLY A 586 -13.39 2.55 -0.55
CA GLY A 586 -12.68 3.78 -0.89
C GLY A 586 -13.22 4.48 -2.12
N ARG A 587 -13.00 5.78 -2.22
CA ARG A 587 -13.21 6.54 -3.45
C ARG A 587 -11.89 6.64 -4.21
N TRP A 588 -11.88 6.12 -5.43
CA TRP A 588 -10.66 6.05 -6.26
C TRP A 588 -10.38 7.39 -6.96
N GLY A 589 -11.45 8.12 -7.29
CA GLY A 589 -11.40 9.47 -7.88
C GLY A 589 -12.57 9.72 -8.83
N GLY A 590 -13.02 10.97 -8.95
CA GLY A 590 -14.16 11.31 -9.81
C GLY A 590 -15.44 10.55 -9.42
N ALA A 591 -15.91 9.68 -10.33
CA ALA A 591 -17.09 8.83 -10.14
C ALA A 591 -16.75 7.36 -9.83
N GLU A 592 -15.48 7.07 -9.53
CA GLU A 592 -14.97 5.72 -9.33
C GLU A 592 -14.71 5.40 -7.86
N PHE A 593 -15.01 4.15 -7.50
CA PHE A 593 -14.87 3.62 -6.15
C PHE A 593 -14.22 2.24 -6.18
N MET A 594 -13.69 1.85 -5.02
CA MET A 594 -13.08 0.55 -4.80
C MET A 594 -13.67 -0.12 -3.56
N VAL A 595 -13.84 -1.43 -3.64
CA VAL A 595 -14.24 -2.27 -2.50
C VAL A 595 -13.29 -3.46 -2.41
N ALA A 596 -12.83 -3.82 -1.22
CA ALA A 596 -12.13 -5.07 -0.97
C ALA A 596 -12.95 -5.92 0.00
N LEU A 597 -13.37 -7.10 -0.46
CA LEU A 597 -14.18 -8.05 0.29
C LEU A 597 -13.28 -9.12 0.90
N CYS A 598 -13.16 -9.09 2.22
CA CYS A 598 -12.27 -9.98 2.96
C CYS A 598 -12.98 -11.31 3.25
N GLY A 599 -12.37 -12.43 2.85
CA GLY A 599 -12.96 -13.76 2.99
C GLY A 599 -14.03 -14.09 1.94
N ALA A 600 -14.17 -13.29 0.89
CA ALA A 600 -15.13 -13.51 -0.19
C ALA A 600 -14.43 -13.97 -1.47
N GLY A 601 -14.91 -15.08 -2.06
CA GLY A 601 -14.48 -15.54 -3.37
C GLY A 601 -15.09 -14.72 -4.51
N PRO A 602 -14.70 -15.01 -5.77
CA PRO A 602 -15.16 -14.25 -6.93
C PRO A 602 -16.68 -14.31 -7.14
N GLN A 603 -17.31 -15.47 -6.89
CA GLN A 603 -18.77 -15.62 -7.02
C GLN A 603 -19.53 -14.85 -5.93
N ASP A 604 -19.05 -14.89 -4.68
CA ASP A 604 -19.65 -14.15 -3.58
C ASP A 604 -19.56 -12.64 -3.85
N ALA A 605 -18.40 -12.18 -4.32
CA ALA A 605 -18.19 -10.80 -4.69
C ALA A 605 -19.13 -10.35 -5.81
N LEU A 606 -19.30 -11.15 -6.86
CA LEU A 606 -20.26 -10.86 -7.93
C LEU A 606 -21.70 -10.75 -7.41
N MET A 607 -22.10 -11.66 -6.51
CA MET A 607 -23.44 -11.64 -5.92
C MET A 607 -23.67 -10.41 -5.04
N VAL A 608 -22.71 -10.08 -4.17
CA VAL A 608 -22.79 -8.94 -3.25
C VAL A 608 -22.85 -7.62 -4.03
N ILE A 609 -22.01 -7.47 -5.04
CA ILE A 609 -21.95 -6.26 -5.87
C ILE A 609 -23.16 -6.16 -6.81
N GLY A 610 -23.65 -7.28 -7.36
CA GLY A 610 -24.89 -7.29 -8.13
C GLY A 610 -26.09 -6.84 -7.32
N GLY A 611 -26.16 -7.23 -6.04
CA GLY A 611 -27.19 -6.72 -5.14
C GLY A 611 -27.01 -5.24 -4.79
N LEU A 612 -25.77 -4.75 -4.63
CA LEU A 612 -25.50 -3.32 -4.43
C LEU A 612 -25.96 -2.49 -5.64
N LEU A 613 -25.75 -3.02 -6.85
CA LEU A 613 -26.23 -2.40 -8.08
C LEU A 613 -27.75 -2.27 -8.09
N HIS A 614 -28.45 -3.34 -7.71
CA HIS A 614 -29.91 -3.30 -7.61
C HIS A 614 -30.40 -2.24 -6.61
N ASP A 615 -29.78 -2.15 -5.43
CA ASP A 615 -30.13 -1.12 -4.43
C ASP A 615 -29.92 0.30 -4.98
N LEU A 616 -28.83 0.55 -5.70
CA LEU A 616 -28.58 1.86 -6.29
C LEU A 616 -29.64 2.20 -7.34
N GLN A 617 -30.01 1.23 -8.19
CA GLN A 617 -31.03 1.41 -9.24
C GLN A 617 -32.43 1.69 -8.68
N GLU A 618 -32.75 1.16 -7.49
CA GLU A 618 -34.00 1.46 -6.79
C GLU A 618 -33.95 2.75 -5.97
N THR A 619 -32.76 3.26 -5.70
CA THR A 619 -32.59 4.51 -4.96
C THR A 619 -32.81 5.70 -5.90
N ALA A 620 -33.80 6.54 -5.56
CA ALA A 620 -33.97 7.84 -6.19
C ALA A 620 -33.20 8.92 -5.40
N PHE A 621 -32.40 9.71 -6.12
CA PHE A 621 -31.62 10.82 -5.61
C PHE A 621 -32.32 12.14 -5.94
N ASP A 622 -32.18 13.12 -5.05
CA ASP A 622 -32.69 14.47 -5.28
C ASP A 622 -31.71 15.24 -6.18
N ALA A 623 -32.18 15.77 -7.31
CA ALA A 623 -31.38 16.58 -8.22
C ALA A 623 -31.62 18.09 -8.04
N GLY A 624 -32.43 18.49 -7.05
CA GLY A 624 -32.88 19.86 -6.86
C GLY A 624 -34.23 20.11 -7.55
N GLU A 625 -34.92 21.16 -7.10
CA GLU A 625 -36.23 21.61 -7.65
C GLU A 625 -37.32 20.51 -7.69
N GLY A 626 -37.22 19.50 -6.82
CA GLY A 626 -38.16 18.38 -6.76
C GLY A 626 -37.94 17.28 -7.83
N VAL A 627 -36.88 17.39 -8.64
CA VAL A 627 -36.52 16.39 -9.65
C VAL A 627 -35.83 15.20 -8.99
N ARG A 628 -36.25 13.99 -9.35
CA ARG A 628 -35.69 12.73 -8.83
C ARG A 628 -34.95 12.00 -9.94
N VAL A 629 -33.68 11.69 -9.70
CA VAL A 629 -32.81 10.97 -10.64
C VAL A 629 -32.47 9.59 -10.11
N ARG A 630 -32.32 8.61 -11.00
CA ARG A 630 -31.81 7.27 -10.68
C ARG A 630 -30.46 7.10 -11.35
N ALA A 631 -29.61 6.30 -10.73
CA ALA A 631 -28.27 6.04 -11.22
C ALA A 631 -27.99 4.53 -11.25
N THR A 632 -27.01 4.16 -12.06
CA THR A 632 -26.50 2.80 -12.19
C THR A 632 -24.97 2.86 -12.18
N PHE A 633 -24.31 1.74 -11.92
CA PHE A 633 -22.86 1.63 -12.02
C PHE A 633 -22.47 0.36 -12.78
N SER A 634 -21.30 0.43 -13.40
CA SER A 634 -20.60 -0.75 -13.90
C SER A 634 -19.48 -1.11 -12.93
N ALA A 635 -19.20 -2.40 -12.78
CA ALA A 635 -18.16 -2.88 -11.87
C ALA A 635 -17.37 -4.06 -12.45
N GLY A 636 -16.08 -4.08 -12.14
CA GLY A 636 -15.18 -5.18 -12.41
C GLY A 636 -14.70 -5.83 -11.11
N VAL A 637 -14.75 -7.16 -11.05
CA VAL A 637 -14.38 -7.96 -9.88
C VAL A 637 -13.14 -8.80 -10.19
N ALA A 638 -12.14 -8.75 -9.31
CA ALA A 638 -10.98 -9.63 -9.35
C ALA A 638 -10.76 -10.25 -7.97
N SER A 639 -10.46 -11.54 -7.92
CA SER A 639 -10.23 -12.26 -6.68
C SER A 639 -8.82 -12.81 -6.60
N THR A 640 -8.27 -12.95 -5.39
CA THR A 640 -6.99 -13.62 -5.16
C THR A 640 -6.95 -15.04 -5.72
N VAL A 641 -8.11 -15.67 -5.85
CA VAL A 641 -8.29 -17.00 -6.46
C VAL A 641 -7.93 -17.04 -7.96
N GLU A 642 -8.13 -15.93 -8.66
CA GLU A 642 -8.03 -15.87 -10.14
C GLU A 642 -6.91 -14.94 -10.62
N ALA A 643 -6.66 -13.84 -9.92
CA ALA A 643 -5.74 -12.78 -10.32
C ALA A 643 -4.41 -12.79 -9.53
N GLY A 644 -4.23 -13.73 -8.59
CA GLY A 644 -3.11 -13.74 -7.66
C GLY A 644 -3.27 -12.72 -6.54
N ASP A 645 -2.25 -12.59 -5.68
CA ASP A 645 -2.35 -11.92 -4.39
C ASP A 645 -1.52 -10.62 -4.29
N SER A 646 -1.15 -10.03 -5.44
CA SER A 646 -0.53 -8.70 -5.48
C SER A 646 -1.58 -7.59 -5.51
N VAL A 647 -1.34 -6.52 -4.75
CA VAL A 647 -2.22 -5.33 -4.69
C VAL A 647 -2.44 -4.76 -6.09
N GLU A 648 -1.36 -4.48 -6.81
CA GLU A 648 -1.41 -3.92 -8.16
C GLU A 648 -2.07 -4.87 -9.16
N GLY A 649 -1.81 -6.17 -9.04
CA GLY A 649 -2.41 -7.19 -9.93
C GLY A 649 -3.93 -7.27 -9.76
N LEU A 650 -4.42 -7.28 -8.52
CA LEU A 650 -5.86 -7.29 -8.23
C LEU A 650 -6.54 -6.01 -8.70
N ILE A 651 -5.97 -4.84 -8.42
CA ILE A 651 -6.52 -3.56 -8.85
C ILE A 651 -6.56 -3.49 -10.37
N ARG A 652 -5.48 -3.87 -11.05
CA ARG A 652 -5.40 -3.88 -12.52
C ARG A 652 -6.40 -4.85 -13.14
N SER A 653 -6.55 -6.04 -12.56
CA SER A 653 -7.51 -7.04 -13.04
C SER A 653 -8.96 -6.55 -12.85
N ALA A 654 -9.29 -5.97 -11.70
CA ALA A 654 -10.60 -5.37 -11.45
C ALA A 654 -10.89 -4.21 -12.43
N ALA A 655 -9.89 -3.36 -12.70
CA ALA A 655 -10.01 -2.27 -13.68
C ALA A 655 -10.26 -2.79 -15.11
N GLU A 656 -9.62 -3.89 -15.51
CA GLU A 656 -9.87 -4.49 -16.83
C GLU A 656 -11.28 -5.08 -16.91
N GLN A 657 -11.76 -5.74 -15.86
CA GLN A 657 -13.15 -6.22 -15.82
C GLN A 657 -14.15 -5.06 -15.86
N LEU A 658 -13.85 -3.92 -15.22
CA LEU A 658 -14.67 -2.72 -15.30
C LEU A 658 -14.71 -2.15 -16.72
N ARG A 659 -13.57 -2.16 -17.42
CA ARG A 659 -13.48 -1.74 -18.83
C ARG A 659 -14.37 -2.62 -19.71
N LEU A 660 -14.33 -3.93 -19.52
CA LEU A 660 -15.19 -4.89 -20.24
C LEU A 660 -16.67 -4.71 -19.88
N ALA A 661 -16.99 -4.44 -18.61
CA ALA A 661 -18.35 -4.20 -18.15
C ALA A 661 -18.94 -2.96 -18.84
N ARG A 662 -18.18 -1.84 -18.84
CA ARG A 662 -18.59 -0.61 -19.54
C ARG A 662 -18.77 -0.81 -21.06
N ALA A 663 -17.95 -1.65 -21.68
CA ALA A 663 -18.09 -1.99 -23.10
C ALA A 663 -19.34 -2.85 -23.40
N SER A 664 -19.84 -3.59 -22.41
CA SER A 664 -21.04 -4.42 -22.52
C SER A 664 -22.33 -3.63 -22.29
N GLY A 665 -22.23 -2.46 -21.68
CA GLY A 665 -23.33 -1.52 -21.42
C GLY A 665 -23.44 -1.13 -19.94
N PRO A 666 -24.17 -0.05 -19.61
CA PRO A 666 -24.41 0.38 -18.23
C PRO A 666 -25.06 -0.69 -17.36
N GLY A 667 -24.81 -0.66 -16.06
CA GLY A 667 -25.41 -1.60 -15.11
C GLY A 667 -24.87 -3.01 -15.22
N THR A 668 -23.60 -3.15 -15.62
CA THR A 668 -22.96 -4.46 -15.79
C THR A 668 -21.93 -4.72 -14.71
N VAL A 669 -21.99 -5.89 -14.08
CA VAL A 669 -20.96 -6.37 -13.14
C VAL A 669 -20.29 -7.59 -13.77
N LEU A 670 -18.98 -7.51 -14.03
CA LEU A 670 -18.20 -8.61 -14.58
C LEU A 670 -17.10 -9.03 -13.61
N GLY A 671 -16.80 -10.32 -13.61
CA GLY A 671 -15.67 -10.89 -12.88
C GLY A 671 -14.72 -11.56 -13.87
N ALA A 672 -13.46 -11.71 -13.48
CA ALA A 672 -12.55 -12.57 -14.22
C ALA A 672 -13.20 -13.97 -14.34
N SER A 673 -13.31 -14.50 -15.55
CA SER A 673 -13.82 -15.86 -15.76
C SER A 673 -12.66 -16.77 -16.14
N ARG A 674 -12.54 -17.92 -15.46
CA ARG A 674 -11.67 -19.04 -15.88
C ARG A 674 -11.88 -19.45 -17.35
N ALA A 675 -13.01 -19.12 -17.98
CA ALA A 675 -13.32 -19.49 -19.36
C ALA A 675 -12.63 -18.64 -20.44
N HIS A 676 -12.11 -17.44 -20.12
CA HIS A 676 -11.36 -16.64 -21.10
C HIS A 676 -9.90 -17.07 -21.28
N ALA A 677 -9.38 -17.96 -20.42
CA ALA A 677 -8.07 -18.58 -20.62
C ALA A 677 -8.10 -19.79 -21.59
N ALA A 678 -9.28 -20.24 -22.05
CA ALA A 678 -9.44 -21.43 -22.89
C ALA A 678 -9.89 -21.15 -24.34
N LEU A 679 -10.14 -19.89 -24.71
CA LEU A 679 -10.64 -19.54 -26.06
C LEU A 679 -9.58 -19.05 -27.04
N ASP A 680 -8.31 -18.94 -26.65
CA ASP A 680 -7.19 -18.65 -27.56
C ASP A 680 -6.48 -19.92 -28.07
N THR A 681 -7.27 -20.93 -28.44
CA THR A 681 -6.77 -21.99 -29.35
C THR A 681 -7.37 -21.72 -30.72
N PRO A 682 -6.57 -21.45 -31.78
CA PRO A 682 -7.14 -21.21 -33.09
C PRO A 682 -7.73 -22.52 -33.64
N GLN A 683 -9.06 -22.64 -33.61
CA GLN A 683 -9.75 -23.58 -34.48
C GLN A 683 -10.10 -22.85 -35.78
N ASP A 684 -9.55 -23.39 -36.85
CA ASP A 684 -9.62 -22.95 -38.24
C ASP A 684 -11.08 -22.88 -38.76
N PRO A 685 -11.60 -21.72 -39.19
CA PRO A 685 -12.90 -21.65 -39.83
C PRO A 685 -12.72 -21.60 -41.36
N THR A 686 -13.05 -22.71 -42.02
CA THR A 686 -13.33 -22.70 -43.46
C THR A 686 -14.60 -21.88 -43.75
N PRO A 687 -14.66 -21.09 -44.84
CA PRO A 687 -15.79 -20.19 -45.08
C PRO A 687 -16.91 -20.88 -45.90
N ARG A 688 -18.17 -20.58 -45.55
CA ARG A 688 -19.32 -20.69 -46.46
C ARG A 688 -20.24 -19.46 -46.35
N PRO A 689 -20.99 -19.13 -47.42
CA PRO A 689 -21.29 -17.73 -47.74
C PRO A 689 -22.70 -17.26 -47.33
N SER A 690 -22.76 -15.96 -47.01
CA SER A 690 -23.86 -14.99 -47.13
C SER A 690 -25.32 -15.42 -46.93
N GLU A 691 -25.93 -14.95 -45.84
CA GLU A 691 -27.35 -14.59 -45.80
C GLU A 691 -27.56 -13.24 -45.12
N ARG A 692 -28.41 -12.41 -45.74
CA ARG A 692 -28.71 -11.02 -45.39
C ARG A 692 -29.51 -10.94 -44.08
N ARG A 693 -29.12 -10.04 -43.16
CA ARG A 693 -29.94 -9.65 -42.00
C ARG A 693 -30.97 -8.56 -42.38
N PRO A 694 -32.20 -8.60 -41.85
CA PRO A 694 -33.19 -7.51 -41.99
C PRO A 694 -32.96 -6.39 -40.94
N PRO A 695 -33.57 -5.20 -41.11
CA PRO A 695 -33.28 -4.04 -40.28
C PRO A 695 -33.89 -4.11 -38.87
N LEU A 696 -33.16 -3.54 -37.92
CA LEU A 696 -33.56 -3.18 -36.56
C LEU A 696 -34.59 -2.04 -36.64
N PHE A 697 -35.88 -2.33 -36.57
CA PHE A 697 -36.96 -1.55 -35.93
C PHE A 697 -38.30 -2.22 -36.29
N SER A 698 -39.08 -2.61 -35.28
CA SER A 698 -40.50 -2.94 -35.43
C SER A 698 -41.29 -2.19 -34.37
N PRO A 699 -42.31 -1.41 -34.75
CA PRO A 699 -43.18 -0.73 -33.81
C PRO A 699 -44.17 -1.72 -33.20
N LEU A 700 -44.50 -1.51 -31.92
CA LEU A 700 -45.56 -2.21 -31.22
C LEU A 700 -46.90 -2.02 -31.96
N GLY A 701 -47.56 -3.13 -32.26
CA GLY A 701 -48.86 -3.14 -32.92
C GLY A 701 -49.96 -2.52 -32.06
N GLY A 702 -50.71 -1.59 -32.67
CA GLY A 702 -52.06 -1.23 -32.26
C GLY A 702 -53.06 -2.10 -33.03
N ARG A 703 -53.97 -2.75 -32.30
CA ARG A 703 -55.17 -3.38 -32.85
C ARG A 703 -56.13 -2.29 -33.37
N GLY A 704 -56.70 -2.53 -34.54
CA GLY A 704 -57.75 -1.72 -35.18
C GLY A 704 -57.94 -2.17 -36.61
#